data_AF-A0A8C3UIT9-F1
#
_entry.id   AF-A0A8C3UIT9-F1
#
_cell.length_a   1.000
_cell.length_b   1.000
_cell.length_c   1.000
_cell.angle_alpha   90.00
_cell.angle_beta   90.00
_cell.angle_gamma   90.00
#
_symmetry.space_group_name_H-M   'P 1'
#
loop_
_entity.id
_entity.type
_entity.pdbx_description
1 polymer ?
#
loop_
_entity_poly.entity_id
_entity_poly.type
_entity_poly.pdbx_seq_one_letter_code
_entity_poly.pdbx_strand_id
1 'polypeptide(L)'
;MGQGLSIQKCDFMIPENNKNHHTEEISTGRLIVRRGQPFTITVSFSAPVHNYLQQMKKTFLIVQTGPHSSRADEIQIEFPISSLGDQKQWSAAVEEQDPNSWTLCLTTPANASIGQYTLLLRASRSTQFLGNFTLLFNPWCRDDVVFLPNEAQRQEYILNQDGIIYQGAENAILAQPWDFSQFEEDMVDICFILLAQGERSQRETDPAQRKNPVHVCRAVAAMLNCNELRILTEYEPGQHNGTPPSKWLGSSPILQQWIATKFQPVRYGSCWVFAAVLCSVLRCLGIPTRVVTGFTWAHNTKSSLSVDEYYDEDGTLLTQDDSACLWTFHVWNECWMARTDLPPQYSGWQALDATCQEKSEGLSFCGPAPVHAIKEGDTQVDYDVCYFFAAINAKCHVWIHKADDTLKQAFGGTKYTGNNISTKGVGSERCEDITQNYKYPEGSLQEKKVLDKAYRNMKELETTSISSTQFIFTPTAVEEPVNIFIQLQSSSSLQLGQDITLSIEVFNHSGREKTTHLVLGIQALHYNGVPIAQLWKEEFHFNLQSDSVNNLQVSVPYTWFVRELGEYHLLRLTAVLRDEDSSYMYLAQEEISICDCPLTIEFPENTVQYQPSTARISLQNPLMEPLEQCVITVTGQGLIHRQRNYRLGSVQAKSTQELEFLFTPTRAGPRRLTARLTCLQLQNLKSYRTINIAAA
;
A
#
# COMPACT_ATOMS: atom_id res chain seq x y z
N MET A 1 27.15 58.41 8.36
CA MET A 1 26.69 57.04 8.72
C MET A 1 26.04 56.46 7.48
N GLY A 2 26.59 55.38 6.89
CA GLY A 2 25.95 54.77 5.73
C GLY A 2 24.63 54.14 6.13
N GLN A 3 23.56 54.37 5.36
CA GLN A 3 22.31 53.64 5.53
C GLN A 3 22.60 52.14 5.41
N GLY A 4 22.07 51.34 6.35
CA GLY A 4 22.12 49.89 6.24
C GLY A 4 21.29 49.42 5.06
N LEU A 5 21.71 48.34 4.40
CA LEU A 5 20.92 47.66 3.38
C LEU A 5 19.53 47.37 3.95
N SER A 6 18.48 47.76 3.24
CA SER A 6 17.08 47.61 3.67
C SER A 6 16.29 46.95 2.53
N ILE A 7 15.56 45.89 2.85
CA ILE A 7 14.75 45.14 1.90
C ILE A 7 13.31 45.64 1.96
N GLN A 8 12.75 45.96 0.81
CA GLN A 8 11.35 46.37 0.67
C GLN A 8 10.41 45.17 0.55
N LYS A 9 10.77 44.21 -0.32
CA LYS A 9 9.99 43.00 -0.59
C LYS A 9 10.93 41.90 -1.10
N CYS A 10 10.62 40.65 -0.80
CA CYS A 10 11.15 39.50 -1.52
C CYS A 10 9.99 38.80 -2.23
N ASP A 11 10.07 38.63 -3.54
CA ASP A 11 9.15 37.83 -4.32
C ASP A 11 9.76 36.44 -4.54
N PHE A 12 9.04 35.40 -4.15
CA PHE A 12 9.51 34.01 -4.30
C PHE A 12 9.09 33.39 -5.63
N MET A 13 8.51 34.17 -6.55
CA MET A 13 8.11 33.70 -7.88
C MET A 13 7.29 32.40 -7.82
N ILE A 14 6.41 32.30 -6.81
CA ILE A 14 5.77 31.05 -6.37
C ILE A 14 5.10 30.29 -7.52
N PRO A 15 4.29 30.91 -8.40
CA PRO A 15 3.62 30.17 -9.46
C PRO A 15 4.58 29.52 -10.47
N GLU A 16 5.66 30.21 -10.82
CA GLU A 16 6.65 29.72 -11.80
C GLU A 16 7.54 28.64 -11.18
N ASN A 17 8.06 28.89 -9.97
CA ASN A 17 8.87 27.92 -9.27
C ASN A 17 8.10 26.64 -8.96
N ASN A 18 6.88 26.74 -8.41
CA ASN A 18 6.12 25.54 -8.08
C ASN A 18 5.79 24.72 -9.34
N LYS A 19 5.46 25.38 -10.46
CA LYS A 19 5.26 24.70 -11.75
C LYS A 19 6.53 24.00 -12.22
N ASN A 20 7.69 24.67 -12.19
CA ASN A 20 8.96 24.09 -12.62
C ASN A 20 9.41 22.92 -11.72
N HIS A 21 8.98 22.92 -10.45
CA HIS A 21 9.29 21.88 -9.47
C HIS A 21 8.20 20.81 -9.35
N HIS A 22 7.12 20.86 -10.15
CA HIS A 22 6.01 19.90 -10.08
C HIS A 22 5.36 19.87 -8.68
N THR A 23 5.04 21.05 -8.15
CA THR A 23 4.44 21.28 -6.83
C THR A 23 3.30 22.32 -6.86
N GLU A 24 2.87 22.74 -8.06
CA GLU A 24 1.80 23.70 -8.27
C GLU A 24 0.44 23.21 -7.78
N GLU A 25 0.22 21.89 -7.78
CA GLU A 25 -1.00 21.28 -7.22
C GLU A 25 -1.02 21.30 -5.69
N ILE A 26 0.14 21.38 -5.05
CA ILE A 26 0.30 21.38 -3.59
C ILE A 26 -0.06 22.75 -3.01
N SER A 27 0.43 23.82 -3.62
CA SER A 27 0.13 25.17 -3.18
C SER A 27 0.33 26.20 -4.29
N THR A 28 -0.54 27.21 -4.30
CA THR A 28 -0.38 28.43 -5.10
C THR A 28 0.07 29.63 -4.27
N GLY A 29 0.08 29.50 -2.92
CA GLY A 29 0.41 30.57 -1.98
C GLY A 29 1.71 30.38 -1.20
N ARG A 30 2.29 29.17 -1.21
CA ARG A 30 3.55 28.83 -0.53
C ARG A 30 4.59 28.34 -1.55
N LEU A 31 5.84 28.75 -1.38
CA LEU A 31 6.94 28.20 -2.19
C LEU A 31 7.26 26.78 -1.73
N ILE A 32 7.11 25.82 -2.63
CA ILE A 32 7.45 24.41 -2.38
C ILE A 32 8.33 23.94 -3.53
N VAL A 33 9.57 23.60 -3.22
CA VAL A 33 10.59 23.25 -4.22
C VAL A 33 11.18 21.88 -3.90
N ARG A 34 11.86 21.29 -4.87
CA ARG A 34 12.51 19.98 -4.76
C ARG A 34 14.02 20.15 -4.78
N ARG A 35 14.72 19.39 -3.95
CA ARG A 35 16.18 19.49 -3.80
C ARG A 35 16.95 19.21 -5.09
N GLY A 36 18.17 19.72 -5.24
CA GLY A 36 18.99 19.47 -6.43
C GLY A 36 18.51 20.18 -7.71
N GLN A 37 17.49 21.04 -7.62
CA GLN A 37 16.99 21.85 -8.72
C GLN A 37 16.95 23.33 -8.32
N PRO A 38 17.34 24.25 -9.21
CA PRO A 38 17.35 25.68 -8.92
C PRO A 38 15.95 26.30 -8.93
N PHE A 39 15.76 27.35 -8.13
CA PHE A 39 14.55 28.19 -8.10
C PHE A 39 14.90 29.68 -8.00
N THR A 40 14.02 30.55 -8.48
CA THR A 40 14.31 31.99 -8.64
C THR A 40 13.57 32.83 -7.61
N ILE A 41 14.23 33.85 -7.05
CA ILE A 41 13.60 34.86 -6.19
C ILE A 41 14.01 36.26 -6.64
N THR A 42 13.15 37.25 -6.39
CA THR A 42 13.45 38.66 -6.68
C THR A 42 13.46 39.45 -5.38
N VAL A 43 14.62 39.99 -5.01
CA VAL A 43 14.80 40.82 -3.81
C VAL A 43 14.78 42.29 -4.21
N SER A 44 13.80 43.04 -3.72
CA SER A 44 13.68 44.49 -3.94
C SER A 44 14.22 45.27 -2.74
N PHE A 45 15.10 46.24 -2.99
CA PHE A 45 15.76 47.07 -1.98
C PHE A 45 15.05 48.42 -1.82
N SER A 46 15.10 49.00 -0.63
CA SER A 46 14.47 50.30 -0.34
C SER A 46 15.17 51.50 -1.01
N ALA A 47 16.38 51.33 -1.51
CA ALA A 47 17.12 52.33 -2.28
C ALA A 47 17.99 51.66 -3.36
N PRO A 48 18.51 52.41 -4.33
CA PRO A 48 19.36 51.84 -5.37
C PRO A 48 20.56 51.07 -4.81
N VAL A 49 20.85 49.91 -5.39
CA VAL A 49 21.95 49.00 -5.03
C VAL A 49 23.30 49.71 -5.02
N HIS A 50 23.49 50.74 -5.86
CA HIS A 50 24.72 51.53 -5.86
C HIS A 50 25.02 52.17 -4.49
N ASN A 51 23.99 52.45 -3.68
CA ASN A 51 24.12 53.01 -2.33
C ASN A 51 24.66 51.99 -1.32
N TYR A 52 24.59 50.70 -1.67
CA TYR A 52 24.96 49.59 -0.82
C TYR A 52 26.20 48.82 -1.31
N LEU A 53 26.91 49.31 -2.34
CA LEU A 53 28.03 48.60 -2.99
C LEU A 53 29.07 48.01 -2.02
N GLN A 54 29.40 48.72 -0.94
CA GLN A 54 30.32 48.25 0.09
C GLN A 54 29.77 47.06 0.90
N GLN A 55 28.46 47.06 1.18
CA GLN A 55 27.75 46.02 1.92
C GLN A 55 27.45 44.81 1.01
N MET A 56 27.16 45.07 -0.26
CA MET A 56 26.90 44.06 -1.29
C MET A 56 28.10 43.15 -1.57
N LYS A 57 29.33 43.66 -1.42
CA LYS A 57 30.56 42.83 -1.50
C LYS A 57 30.68 41.76 -0.41
N LYS A 58 29.86 41.83 0.65
CA LYS A 58 29.81 40.88 1.78
C LYS A 58 28.36 40.51 2.08
N THR A 59 27.66 40.01 1.06
CA THR A 59 26.29 39.55 1.19
C THR A 59 26.22 38.04 1.02
N PHE A 60 25.58 37.40 1.99
CA PHE A 60 25.40 35.95 2.04
C PHE A 60 23.93 35.65 2.22
N LEU A 61 23.49 34.53 1.66
CA LEU A 61 22.22 33.94 2.04
C LEU A 61 22.46 32.93 3.15
N ILE A 62 21.49 32.86 4.06
CA ILE A 62 21.45 31.86 5.11
C ILE A 62 20.15 31.09 4.93
N VAL A 63 20.23 29.77 4.97
CA VAL A 63 19.07 28.90 5.11
C VAL A 63 19.13 28.20 6.46
N GLN A 64 17.97 28.10 7.11
CA GLN A 64 17.81 27.45 8.41
C GLN A 64 16.68 26.42 8.36
N THR A 65 16.92 25.22 8.89
CA THR A 65 15.90 24.17 9.05
C THR A 65 16.11 23.38 10.33
N GLY A 66 15.05 22.86 10.93
CA GLY A 66 15.10 22.09 12.18
C GLY A 66 13.92 22.37 13.12
N PRO A 67 13.78 21.60 14.20
CA PRO A 67 12.72 21.79 15.17
C PRO A 67 12.87 23.14 15.89
N HIS A 68 11.82 23.96 15.87
CA HIS A 68 11.83 25.31 16.49
C HIS A 68 12.05 25.31 18.01
N SER A 69 12.06 24.14 18.66
CA SER A 69 12.22 23.97 20.10
C SER A 69 13.67 24.11 20.60
N SER A 70 14.67 24.05 19.73
CA SER A 70 16.09 24.01 20.11
C SER A 70 16.98 24.63 19.02
N ARG A 71 17.74 25.68 19.35
CA ARG A 71 18.75 26.26 18.44
C ARG A 71 19.97 25.37 18.23
N ALA A 72 20.20 24.38 19.11
CA ALA A 72 21.34 23.48 19.02
C ALA A 72 21.17 22.42 17.93
N ASP A 73 19.92 22.12 17.55
CA ASP A 73 19.57 21.12 16.54
C ASP A 73 19.17 21.76 15.19
N GLU A 74 19.34 23.07 15.05
CA GLU A 74 19.00 23.82 13.84
C GLU A 74 20.16 23.77 12.83
N ILE A 75 19.89 23.21 11.65
CA ILE A 75 20.85 23.23 10.54
C ILE A 75 20.84 24.63 9.94
N GLN A 76 21.95 25.35 10.10
CA GLN A 76 22.16 26.65 9.51
C GLN A 76 23.28 26.58 8.47
N ILE A 77 22.99 26.98 7.24
CA ILE A 77 23.96 26.98 6.13
C ILE A 77 24.05 28.40 5.58
N GLU A 78 25.26 28.95 5.54
CA GLU A 78 25.57 30.24 4.93
C GLU A 78 26.32 30.02 3.62
N PHE A 79 25.90 30.70 2.55
CA PHE A 79 26.54 30.62 1.24
C PHE A 79 26.57 31.98 0.55
N PRO A 80 27.64 32.28 -0.20
CA PRO A 80 27.80 33.57 -0.86
C PRO A 80 26.86 33.69 -2.07
N ILE A 81 26.47 34.92 -2.37
CA ILE A 81 25.88 35.27 -3.65
C ILE A 81 27.02 35.52 -4.64
N SER A 82 27.06 34.79 -5.74
CA SER A 82 28.14 34.86 -6.72
C SER A 82 27.62 35.00 -8.16
N SER A 83 28.51 35.10 -9.14
CA SER A 83 28.15 35.08 -10.56
C SER A 83 28.15 33.67 -11.18
N LEU A 84 28.66 32.67 -10.45
CA LEU A 84 28.80 31.29 -10.91
C LEU A 84 28.07 30.37 -9.93
N GLY A 85 26.95 29.78 -10.34
CA GLY A 85 26.25 28.78 -9.54
C GLY A 85 27.08 27.50 -9.36
N ASP A 86 26.86 26.79 -8.26
CA ASP A 86 27.36 25.43 -8.04
C ASP A 86 26.16 24.51 -7.81
N GLN A 87 26.04 23.46 -8.64
CA GLN A 87 24.94 22.50 -8.57
C GLN A 87 25.11 21.46 -7.45
N LYS A 88 26.31 21.36 -6.84
CA LYS A 88 26.63 20.33 -5.83
C LYS A 88 26.48 20.80 -4.39
N GLN A 89 26.36 22.10 -4.17
CA GLN A 89 26.24 22.70 -2.84
C GLN A 89 25.21 23.83 -2.86
N TRP A 90 24.85 24.34 -1.68
CA TRP A 90 24.02 25.53 -1.59
C TRP A 90 24.72 26.70 -2.26
N SER A 91 24.08 27.29 -3.27
CA SER A 91 24.63 28.42 -4.01
C SER A 91 23.53 29.38 -4.45
N ALA A 92 23.90 30.64 -4.65
CA ALA A 92 23.04 31.63 -5.28
C ALA A 92 23.82 32.37 -6.36
N ALA A 93 23.23 32.44 -7.55
CA ALA A 93 23.74 33.19 -8.68
C ALA A 93 22.85 34.42 -8.92
N VAL A 94 23.45 35.56 -9.25
CA VAL A 94 22.68 36.72 -9.72
C VAL A 94 22.38 36.54 -11.20
N GLU A 95 21.10 36.48 -11.55
CA GLU A 95 20.65 36.39 -12.95
C GLU A 95 20.45 37.79 -13.56
N GLU A 96 19.77 38.68 -12.83
CA GLU A 96 19.49 40.03 -13.28
C GLU A 96 19.76 41.06 -12.17
N GLN A 97 20.33 42.20 -12.56
CA GLN A 97 20.61 43.32 -11.67
C GLN A 97 19.93 44.59 -12.18
N ASP A 98 18.83 44.94 -11.52
CA ASP A 98 18.21 46.25 -11.68
C ASP A 98 18.73 47.22 -10.62
N PRO A 99 18.55 48.54 -10.82
CA PRO A 99 18.97 49.53 -9.85
C PRO A 99 18.42 49.27 -8.44
N ASN A 100 17.18 48.77 -8.32
CA ASN A 100 16.50 48.57 -7.04
C ASN A 100 16.15 47.10 -6.74
N SER A 101 16.52 46.15 -7.60
CA SER A 101 16.16 44.74 -7.42
C SER A 101 17.22 43.79 -7.95
N TRP A 102 17.36 42.64 -7.28
CA TRP A 102 18.18 41.53 -7.73
C TRP A 102 17.30 40.30 -7.95
N THR A 103 17.41 39.72 -9.15
CA THR A 103 16.86 38.39 -9.44
C THR A 103 17.96 37.37 -9.16
N LEU A 104 17.70 36.47 -8.21
CA LEU A 104 18.64 35.48 -7.72
C LEU A 104 18.14 34.08 -8.05
N CYS A 105 19.02 33.25 -8.58
CA CYS A 105 18.80 31.83 -8.80
C CYS A 105 19.48 31.04 -7.70
N LEU A 106 18.69 30.41 -6.84
CA LEU A 106 19.15 29.63 -5.69
C LEU A 106 19.20 28.17 -6.10
N THR A 107 20.33 27.51 -5.85
CA THR A 107 20.48 26.06 -6.07
C THR A 107 20.68 25.36 -4.73
N THR A 108 19.94 24.28 -4.52
CA THR A 108 20.07 23.39 -3.37
C THR A 108 20.82 22.12 -3.77
N PRO A 109 21.65 21.52 -2.90
CA PRO A 109 22.29 20.26 -3.23
C PRO A 109 21.26 19.12 -3.24
N ALA A 110 21.48 18.11 -4.11
CA ALA A 110 20.59 16.97 -4.24
C ALA A 110 20.51 16.06 -2.99
N ASN A 111 21.41 16.25 -2.03
CA ASN A 111 21.42 15.57 -0.73
C ASN A 111 21.04 16.50 0.44
N ALA A 112 20.37 17.64 0.17
CA ALA A 112 19.82 18.49 1.23
C ALA A 112 18.77 17.73 2.06
N SER A 113 18.68 18.02 3.35
CA SER A 113 17.59 17.56 4.21
C SER A 113 16.26 18.15 3.73
N ILE A 114 15.22 17.32 3.64
CA ILE A 114 13.86 17.83 3.39
C ILE A 114 13.29 18.50 4.64
N GLY A 115 12.42 19.48 4.46
CA GLY A 115 11.89 20.26 5.58
C GLY A 115 11.34 21.61 5.20
N GLN A 116 10.81 22.30 6.21
CA GLN A 116 10.55 23.74 6.12
C GLN A 116 11.87 24.50 6.37
N TYR A 117 12.13 25.50 5.55
CA TYR A 117 13.32 26.33 5.58
C TYR A 117 12.94 27.80 5.75
N THR A 118 13.72 28.49 6.57
CA THR A 118 13.73 29.95 6.68
C THR A 118 14.89 30.50 5.84
N LEU A 119 14.62 31.45 4.95
CA LEU A 119 15.61 32.13 4.12
C LEU A 119 15.89 33.53 4.66
N LEU A 120 17.17 33.83 4.89
CA LEU A 120 17.63 35.12 5.39
C LEU A 120 18.73 35.71 4.48
N LEU A 121 18.76 37.03 4.38
CA LEU A 121 19.85 37.78 3.76
C LEU A 121 20.73 38.39 4.84
N ARG A 122 22.02 38.06 4.83
CA ARG A 122 23.02 38.70 5.68
C ARG A 122 23.82 39.70 4.86
N ALA A 123 23.71 40.98 5.22
CA ALA A 123 24.51 42.06 4.65
C ALA A 123 25.36 42.69 5.76
N SER A 124 26.68 42.50 5.71
CA SER A 124 27.59 42.94 6.77
C SER A 124 27.25 42.37 8.17
N ARG A 125 26.65 43.15 9.08
CA ARG A 125 26.24 42.70 10.44
C ARG A 125 24.72 42.58 10.61
N SER A 126 23.92 42.99 9.63
CA SER A 126 22.47 42.85 9.69
C SER A 126 22.03 41.58 8.99
N THR A 127 21.06 40.89 9.58
CA THR A 127 20.38 39.75 8.98
C THR A 127 18.92 40.12 8.81
N GLN A 128 18.36 39.91 7.62
CA GLN A 128 16.98 40.24 7.28
C GLN A 128 16.26 39.00 6.81
N PHE A 129 15.02 38.84 7.26
CA PHE A 129 14.15 37.75 6.84
C PHE A 129 13.64 38.00 5.42
N LEU A 130 13.82 37.02 4.54
CA LEU A 130 13.29 37.07 3.18
C LEU A 130 11.94 36.36 3.10
N GLY A 131 11.83 35.16 3.69
CA GLY A 131 10.63 34.34 3.65
C GLY A 131 10.91 32.88 4.00
N ASN A 132 9.88 32.04 3.87
CA ASN A 132 9.94 30.61 4.12
C ASN A 132 9.67 29.82 2.83
N PHE A 133 10.28 28.64 2.73
CA PHE A 133 9.99 27.69 1.65
C PHE A 133 10.07 26.26 2.18
N THR A 134 9.40 25.33 1.49
CA THR A 134 9.49 23.90 1.79
C THR A 134 10.37 23.21 0.76
N LEU A 135 11.28 22.35 1.22
CA LEU A 135 12.15 21.53 0.37
C LEU A 135 11.75 20.05 0.46
N LEU A 136 11.48 19.44 -0.69
CA LEU A 136 11.09 18.03 -0.84
C LEU A 136 12.16 17.21 -1.57
N PHE A 137 12.02 15.89 -1.57
CA PHE A 137 12.80 14.99 -2.43
C PHE A 137 12.51 15.25 -3.91
N ASN A 138 13.49 14.97 -4.77
CA ASN A 138 13.42 15.29 -6.20
C ASN A 138 13.63 14.07 -7.12
N PRO A 139 12.56 13.38 -7.53
CA PRO A 139 12.67 12.26 -8.46
C PRO A 139 12.99 12.68 -9.90
N TRP A 140 13.00 13.98 -10.22
CA TRP A 140 13.44 14.51 -11.52
C TRP A 140 14.93 14.89 -11.55
N CYS A 141 15.58 15.03 -10.39
CA CYS A 141 17.01 15.38 -10.31
C CYS A 141 17.86 14.11 -10.40
N ARG A 142 18.76 14.02 -11.39
CA ARG A 142 19.62 12.83 -11.61
C ARG A 142 20.57 12.53 -10.47
N ASP A 143 20.96 13.55 -9.71
CA ASP A 143 21.89 13.43 -8.59
C ASP A 143 21.17 13.09 -7.27
N ASP A 144 19.84 13.11 -7.26
CA ASP A 144 19.06 12.71 -6.10
C ASP A 144 18.96 11.17 -6.04
N VAL A 145 19.13 10.60 -4.85
CA VAL A 145 19.00 9.17 -4.60
C VAL A 145 17.59 8.62 -4.90
N VAL A 146 16.56 9.47 -5.00
CA VAL A 146 15.22 9.04 -5.43
C VAL A 146 14.94 9.28 -6.92
N PHE A 147 15.97 9.58 -7.72
CA PHE A 147 15.83 9.80 -9.16
C PHE A 147 15.15 8.62 -9.84
N LEU A 148 14.03 8.88 -10.51
CA LEU A 148 13.28 7.89 -11.26
C LEU A 148 13.31 8.27 -12.74
N PRO A 149 14.03 7.54 -13.62
CA PRO A 149 14.34 8.02 -14.97
C PRO A 149 13.12 8.13 -15.90
N ASN A 150 12.08 7.31 -15.68
CA ASN A 150 10.91 7.27 -16.53
C ASN A 150 9.87 8.31 -16.12
N GLU A 151 9.50 9.21 -17.05
CA GLU A 151 8.54 10.28 -16.78
C GLU A 151 7.14 9.76 -16.44
N ALA A 152 6.62 8.75 -17.15
CA ALA A 152 5.31 8.19 -16.85
C ALA A 152 5.25 7.57 -15.45
N GLN A 153 6.34 6.96 -14.99
CA GLN A 153 6.45 6.45 -13.62
C GLN A 153 6.50 7.59 -12.59
N ARG A 154 7.14 8.73 -12.88
CA ARG A 154 7.09 9.92 -12.00
C ARG A 154 5.68 10.48 -11.90
N GLN A 155 4.95 10.53 -13.01
CA GLN A 155 3.55 10.91 -13.02
C GLN A 155 2.71 9.96 -12.13
N GLU A 156 2.87 8.64 -12.28
CA GLU A 156 2.09 7.66 -11.51
C GLU A 156 2.47 7.60 -10.02
N TYR A 157 3.77 7.60 -9.70
CA TYR A 157 4.26 7.28 -8.35
C TYR A 157 4.54 8.50 -7.48
N ILE A 158 4.33 9.72 -7.99
CA ILE A 158 4.42 10.97 -7.23
C ILE A 158 3.15 11.80 -7.42
N LEU A 159 2.80 12.13 -8.66
CA LEU A 159 1.80 13.16 -8.96
C LEU A 159 0.37 12.61 -8.98
N ASN A 160 0.19 11.33 -9.32
CA ASN A 160 -1.12 10.71 -9.33
C ASN A 160 -1.65 10.56 -7.89
N GLN A 161 -2.79 11.19 -7.60
CA GLN A 161 -3.48 11.07 -6.31
C GLN A 161 -4.50 9.92 -6.32
N ASP A 162 -4.79 9.37 -7.49
CA ASP A 162 -5.77 8.31 -7.69
C ASP A 162 -5.10 6.92 -7.67
N GLY A 163 -5.31 6.16 -6.59
CA GLY A 163 -4.81 4.80 -6.41
C GLY A 163 -5.86 3.70 -6.59
N ILE A 164 -5.39 2.48 -6.84
CA ILE A 164 -6.16 1.25 -6.74
C ILE A 164 -5.41 0.33 -5.79
N ILE A 165 -6.13 -0.29 -4.86
CA ILE A 165 -5.63 -1.34 -3.99
C ILE A 165 -6.32 -2.63 -4.37
N TYR A 166 -5.55 -3.69 -4.60
CA TYR A 166 -6.08 -4.99 -4.95
C TYR A 166 -6.35 -5.81 -3.68
N GLN A 167 -7.50 -6.47 -3.65
CA GLN A 167 -8.00 -7.32 -2.56
C GLN A 167 -8.66 -8.56 -3.17
N GLY A 168 -9.40 -9.33 -2.37
CA GLY A 168 -10.07 -10.55 -2.82
C GLY A 168 -9.12 -11.75 -2.76
N ALA A 169 -9.26 -12.70 -3.69
CA ALA A 169 -8.45 -13.90 -3.76
C ALA A 169 -7.60 -13.92 -5.05
N GLU A 170 -6.59 -14.78 -5.11
CA GLU A 170 -5.65 -14.88 -6.24
C GLU A 170 -6.36 -15.07 -7.59
N ASN A 171 -7.42 -15.87 -7.61
CA ASN A 171 -8.25 -16.19 -8.77
C ASN A 171 -9.34 -15.15 -9.07
N ALA A 172 -9.61 -14.21 -8.15
CA ALA A 172 -10.70 -13.24 -8.23
C ALA A 172 -10.28 -11.91 -7.58
N ILE A 173 -9.36 -11.20 -8.25
CA ILE A 173 -8.84 -9.91 -7.76
C ILE A 173 -9.93 -8.84 -7.79
N LEU A 174 -10.15 -8.20 -6.65
CA LEU A 174 -11.02 -7.05 -6.50
C LEU A 174 -10.22 -5.76 -6.49
N ALA A 175 -10.59 -4.81 -7.36
CA ALA A 175 -9.98 -3.48 -7.41
C ALA A 175 -10.73 -2.48 -6.53
N GLN A 176 -10.09 -1.99 -5.47
CA GLN A 176 -10.65 -0.99 -4.56
C GLN A 176 -10.05 0.39 -4.82
N PRO A 177 -10.84 1.40 -5.22
CA PRO A 177 -10.31 2.75 -5.43
C PRO A 177 -9.89 3.38 -4.10
N TRP A 178 -8.78 4.12 -4.14
CA TRP A 178 -8.28 4.89 -3.01
C TRP A 178 -7.83 6.28 -3.43
N ASP A 179 -8.22 7.31 -2.69
CA ASP A 179 -7.75 8.68 -2.87
C ASP A 179 -6.57 8.95 -1.93
N PHE A 180 -5.35 9.04 -2.48
CA PHE A 180 -4.16 9.32 -1.71
C PHE A 180 -4.13 10.77 -1.20
N SER A 181 -4.76 11.71 -1.92
CA SER A 181 -4.92 13.11 -1.54
C SER A 181 -3.65 13.82 -1.07
N GLN A 182 -2.46 13.45 -1.57
CA GLN A 182 -1.19 13.96 -1.03
C GLN A 182 -0.96 15.47 -1.25
N PHE A 183 -1.79 16.13 -2.08
CA PHE A 183 -1.69 17.55 -2.41
C PHE A 183 -2.82 18.40 -1.83
N GLU A 184 -3.62 17.88 -0.89
CA GLU A 184 -4.52 18.72 -0.09
C GLU A 184 -3.70 19.74 0.73
N GLU A 185 -4.30 20.91 0.99
CA GLU A 185 -3.59 22.13 1.44
C GLU A 185 -2.73 21.93 2.69
N ASP A 186 -3.20 21.12 3.64
CA ASP A 186 -2.57 20.86 4.93
C ASP A 186 -1.63 19.64 4.92
N MET A 187 -1.69 18.78 3.89
CA MET A 187 -1.03 17.47 3.91
C MET A 187 0.48 17.54 4.04
N VAL A 188 1.15 18.51 3.39
CA VAL A 188 2.60 18.69 3.54
C VAL A 188 2.98 18.98 4.98
N ASP A 189 2.22 19.83 5.66
CA ASP A 189 2.51 20.20 7.05
C ASP A 189 2.25 19.02 7.98
N ILE A 190 1.15 18.28 7.75
CA ILE A 190 0.85 17.05 8.49
C ILE A 190 1.96 16.00 8.31
N CYS A 191 2.48 15.83 7.09
CA CYS A 191 3.57 14.88 6.80
C CYS A 191 4.86 15.25 7.56
N PHE A 192 5.22 16.54 7.64
CA PHE A 192 6.39 16.96 8.43
C PHE A 192 6.17 16.85 9.94
N ILE A 193 4.95 17.09 10.43
CA ILE A 193 4.59 16.86 11.84
C ILE A 193 4.71 15.37 12.19
N LEU A 194 4.18 14.50 11.32
CA LEU A 194 4.29 13.05 11.42
C LEU A 194 5.74 12.61 11.48
N LEU A 195 6.57 13.07 10.52
CA LEU A 195 7.99 12.75 10.47
C LEU A 195 8.71 13.15 11.76
N ALA A 196 8.48 14.38 12.24
CA ALA A 196 9.07 14.86 13.50
C ALA A 196 8.62 14.03 14.72
N GLN A 197 7.39 13.50 14.70
CA GLN A 197 6.89 12.65 15.77
C GLN A 197 7.47 11.23 15.71
N GLY A 198 7.69 10.69 14.51
CA GLY A 198 8.37 9.42 14.28
C GLY A 198 9.82 9.44 14.72
N GLU A 199 10.57 10.46 14.33
CA GLU A 199 11.95 10.71 14.77
C GLU A 199 12.07 10.73 16.31
N ARG A 200 11.19 11.49 16.98
CA ARG A 200 11.14 11.55 18.46
C ARG A 200 10.89 10.18 19.08
N SER A 201 9.98 9.39 18.51
CA SER A 201 9.65 8.05 19.02
C SER A 201 10.83 7.08 18.93
N GLN A 202 11.65 7.21 17.88
CA GLN A 202 12.84 6.40 17.65
C GLN A 202 14.06 6.91 18.42
N ARG A 203 13.92 8.00 19.20
CA ARG A 203 15.03 8.74 19.85
C ARG A 203 16.08 9.22 18.86
N GLU A 204 15.71 9.37 17.59
CA GLU A 204 16.53 9.90 16.53
C GLU A 204 16.20 11.40 16.42
N THR A 205 17.07 12.27 16.93
CA THR A 205 16.78 13.72 16.99
C THR A 205 17.57 14.55 16.00
N ASP A 206 18.46 13.95 15.22
CA ASP A 206 19.31 14.65 14.25
C ASP A 206 18.53 14.99 12.96
N PRO A 207 18.16 16.26 12.74
CA PRO A 207 17.40 16.65 11.55
C PRO A 207 18.21 16.50 10.25
N ALA A 208 19.53 16.28 10.34
CA ALA A 208 20.37 16.02 9.18
C ALA A 208 20.09 14.64 8.55
N GLN A 209 19.43 13.73 9.27
CA GLN A 209 19.04 12.41 8.75
C GLN A 209 17.89 12.49 7.74
N ARG A 210 17.10 13.57 7.74
CA ARG A 210 16.02 13.81 6.76
C ARG A 210 16.50 13.92 5.31
N LYS A 211 17.81 13.96 5.06
CA LYS A 211 18.35 13.83 3.70
C LYS A 211 18.29 12.41 3.14
N ASN A 212 18.18 11.40 4.01
CA ASN A 212 18.23 9.98 3.65
C ASN A 212 16.82 9.40 3.51
N PRO A 213 16.39 8.95 2.32
CA PRO A 213 15.06 8.37 2.13
C PRO A 213 14.85 7.09 2.94
N VAL A 214 15.90 6.29 3.21
CA VAL A 214 15.80 5.08 4.05
C VAL A 214 15.35 5.44 5.46
N HIS A 215 15.96 6.47 6.06
CA HIS A 215 15.58 6.97 7.38
C HIS A 215 14.16 7.52 7.39
N VAL A 216 13.79 8.34 6.39
CA VAL A 216 12.42 8.89 6.27
C VAL A 216 11.38 7.78 6.16
N CYS A 217 11.60 6.75 5.32
CA CYS A 217 10.71 5.60 5.20
C CYS A 217 10.50 4.88 6.54
N ARG A 218 11.59 4.63 7.28
CA ARG A 218 11.54 3.97 8.60
C ARG A 218 10.83 4.82 9.65
N ALA A 219 11.08 6.12 9.68
CA ALA A 219 10.42 7.04 10.62
C ALA A 219 8.91 7.13 10.37
N VAL A 220 8.49 7.17 9.10
CA VAL A 220 7.07 7.20 8.72
C VAL A 220 6.38 5.85 8.99
N ALA A 221 7.01 4.72 8.65
CA ALA A 221 6.44 3.40 8.89
C ALA A 221 6.18 3.12 10.38
N ALA A 222 7.12 3.52 11.26
CA ALA A 222 6.95 3.39 12.71
C ALA A 222 5.72 4.13 13.25
N MET A 223 5.38 5.28 12.66
CA MET A 223 4.25 6.09 13.09
C MET A 223 2.89 5.48 12.74
N LEU A 224 2.79 4.53 11.82
CA LEU A 224 1.47 4.05 11.41
C LEU A 224 0.81 3.15 12.45
N ASN A 225 1.47 2.09 12.89
CA ASN A 225 0.89 1.11 13.82
C ASN A 225 1.82 0.69 14.98
N CYS A 226 3.08 1.15 15.01
CA CYS A 226 4.12 0.53 15.85
C CYS A 226 4.44 1.27 17.16
N ASN A 227 3.80 2.42 17.41
CA ASN A 227 4.18 3.35 18.47
C ASN A 227 3.01 3.71 19.40
N GLU A 228 3.29 4.19 20.61
CA GLU A 228 2.27 4.78 21.51
C GLU A 228 1.55 5.98 20.88
N LEU A 229 2.23 6.69 19.98
CA LEU A 229 1.72 7.83 19.22
C LEU A 229 1.30 7.46 17.80
N ARG A 230 0.94 6.19 17.58
CA ARG A 230 0.50 5.67 16.28
C ARG A 230 -0.65 6.48 15.68
N ILE A 231 -0.69 6.55 14.35
CA ILE A 231 -1.74 7.26 13.60
C ILE A 231 -3.02 6.46 13.59
N LEU A 232 -2.93 5.14 13.46
CA LEU A 232 -4.06 4.25 13.32
C LEU A 232 -3.99 3.14 14.37
N THR A 233 -5.14 2.69 14.83
CA THR A 233 -5.27 1.45 15.60
C THR A 233 -5.75 0.35 14.68
N GLU A 234 -5.16 -0.83 14.80
CA GLU A 234 -5.58 -2.02 14.07
C GLU A 234 -7.01 -2.43 14.41
N TYR A 235 -7.73 -2.91 13.38
CA TYR A 235 -9.10 -3.37 13.52
C TYR A 235 -9.15 -4.81 13.99
N GLU A 236 -9.90 -5.08 15.06
CA GLU A 236 -10.26 -6.43 15.47
C GLU A 236 -11.77 -6.67 15.24
N PRO A 237 -12.17 -7.89 14.83
CA PRO A 237 -13.57 -8.24 14.69
C PRO A 237 -14.39 -7.95 15.96
N GLY A 238 -15.58 -7.37 15.81
CA GLY A 238 -16.47 -7.02 16.92
C GLY A 238 -16.24 -5.64 17.54
N GLN A 239 -15.25 -4.88 17.08
CA GLN A 239 -15.04 -3.49 17.50
C GLN A 239 -15.95 -2.53 16.71
N HIS A 240 -16.74 -1.72 17.45
CA HIS A 240 -17.76 -0.82 16.86
C HIS A 240 -17.59 0.67 17.22
N ASN A 241 -16.57 1.05 18.00
CA ASN A 241 -16.35 2.42 18.48
C ASN A 241 -15.45 3.26 17.54
N GLY A 242 -15.44 2.96 16.23
CA GLY A 242 -14.62 3.62 15.24
C GLY A 242 -15.13 3.42 13.81
N THR A 243 -14.34 3.81 12.83
CA THR A 243 -14.64 3.62 11.41
C THR A 243 -14.04 2.30 10.93
N PRO A 244 -14.86 1.34 10.45
CA PRO A 244 -14.37 0.11 9.81
C PRO A 244 -13.39 0.40 8.67
N PRO A 245 -12.30 -0.37 8.53
CA PRO A 245 -11.26 -0.15 7.52
C PRO A 245 -11.79 -0.07 6.08
N SER A 246 -12.82 -0.84 5.74
CA SER A 246 -13.51 -0.85 4.45
C SER A 246 -14.17 0.50 4.09
N LYS A 247 -14.55 1.32 5.09
CA LYS A 247 -15.29 2.58 4.87
C LYS A 247 -14.38 3.72 4.43
N TRP A 248 -13.08 3.63 4.66
CA TRP A 248 -12.16 4.68 4.21
C TRP A 248 -12.14 4.77 2.68
N LEU A 249 -12.21 6.00 2.17
CA LEU A 249 -12.14 6.31 0.74
C LEU A 249 -10.79 6.93 0.35
N GLY A 250 -10.01 7.37 1.33
CA GLY A 250 -8.75 8.05 1.10
C GLY A 250 -7.97 8.31 2.38
N SER A 251 -6.75 8.79 2.23
CA SER A 251 -5.78 8.97 3.32
C SER A 251 -5.93 10.30 4.06
N SER A 252 -6.33 11.38 3.37
CA SER A 252 -6.40 12.72 4.00
C SER A 252 -7.36 12.80 5.19
N PRO A 253 -8.57 12.19 5.19
CA PRO A 253 -9.46 12.29 6.35
C PRO A 253 -8.88 11.62 7.59
N ILE A 254 -8.11 10.54 7.42
CA ILE A 254 -7.43 9.83 8.51
C ILE A 254 -6.38 10.75 9.14
N LEU A 255 -5.50 11.31 8.34
CA LEU A 255 -4.41 12.18 8.81
C LEU A 255 -4.93 13.48 9.43
N GLN A 256 -5.96 14.08 8.84
CA GLN A 256 -6.64 15.25 9.40
C GLN A 256 -7.32 14.95 10.74
N GLN A 257 -7.96 13.78 10.87
CA GLN A 257 -8.57 13.36 12.13
C GLN A 257 -7.51 13.13 13.21
N TRP A 258 -6.37 12.53 12.88
CA TRP A 258 -5.25 12.34 13.81
C TRP A 258 -4.74 13.68 14.36
N ILE A 259 -4.57 14.69 13.51
CA ILE A 259 -4.17 16.04 13.94
C ILE A 259 -5.27 16.72 14.77
N ALA A 260 -6.52 16.68 14.31
CA ALA A 260 -7.65 17.33 14.98
C ALA A 260 -7.89 16.77 16.39
N THR A 261 -7.59 15.49 16.59
CA THR A 261 -7.68 14.81 17.89
C THR A 261 -6.43 14.96 18.76
N LYS A 262 -5.47 15.82 18.37
CA LYS A 262 -4.20 16.04 19.09
C LYS A 262 -3.37 14.76 19.20
N PHE A 263 -3.14 14.11 18.06
CA PHE A 263 -2.30 12.91 17.91
C PHE A 263 -2.87 11.65 18.57
N GLN A 264 -4.19 11.60 18.78
CA GLN A 264 -4.82 10.36 19.24
C GLN A 264 -4.97 9.39 18.06
N PRO A 265 -4.68 8.10 18.25
CA PRO A 265 -4.83 7.10 17.19
C PRO A 265 -6.25 7.06 16.62
N VAL A 266 -6.35 7.15 15.30
CA VAL A 266 -7.60 7.01 14.55
C VAL A 266 -8.01 5.54 14.52
N ARG A 267 -9.29 5.28 14.73
CA ARG A 267 -9.88 3.94 14.73
C ARG A 267 -10.75 3.80 13.48
N TYR A 268 -10.54 2.84 12.58
CA TYR A 268 -9.56 1.73 12.57
C TYR A 268 -8.86 1.56 11.23
N GLY A 269 -7.75 0.83 11.20
CA GLY A 269 -7.01 0.47 9.99
C GLY A 269 -6.73 -1.04 9.90
N SER A 270 -6.45 -1.49 8.68
CA SER A 270 -5.92 -2.82 8.33
C SER A 270 -4.72 -2.65 7.40
N CYS A 271 -4.05 -3.73 6.98
CA CYS A 271 -2.84 -3.68 6.14
C CYS A 271 -2.94 -2.70 4.94
N TRP A 272 -4.04 -2.74 4.18
CA TRP A 272 -4.21 -1.83 3.05
C TRP A 272 -4.39 -0.36 3.44
N VAL A 273 -5.01 -0.08 4.58
CA VAL A 273 -5.17 1.30 5.08
C VAL A 273 -3.81 1.84 5.50
N PHE A 274 -3.01 1.04 6.21
CA PHE A 274 -1.64 1.41 6.56
C PHE A 274 -0.81 1.67 5.30
N ALA A 275 -0.81 0.74 4.34
CA ALA A 275 -0.06 0.88 3.10
C ALA A 275 -0.50 2.12 2.29
N ALA A 276 -1.80 2.43 2.27
CA ALA A 276 -2.31 3.58 1.54
C ALA A 276 -1.94 4.92 2.18
N VAL A 277 -2.00 5.01 3.51
CA VAL A 277 -1.55 6.20 4.26
C VAL A 277 -0.03 6.38 4.12
N LEU A 278 0.75 5.30 4.21
CA LEU A 278 2.20 5.32 3.99
C LEU A 278 2.53 5.85 2.60
N CYS A 279 1.86 5.33 1.57
CA CYS A 279 2.01 5.79 0.19
C CYS A 279 1.73 7.30 0.06
N SER A 280 0.62 7.79 0.62
CA SER A 280 0.28 9.22 0.60
C SER A 280 1.37 10.09 1.20
N VAL A 281 1.89 9.72 2.37
CA VAL A 281 2.94 10.49 3.07
C VAL A 281 4.23 10.49 2.26
N LEU A 282 4.68 9.33 1.79
CA LEU A 282 5.94 9.24 1.03
C LEU A 282 5.86 9.96 -0.32
N ARG A 283 4.72 9.86 -1.04
CA ARG A 283 4.46 10.65 -2.26
C ARG A 283 4.48 12.15 -1.97
N CYS A 284 3.85 12.59 -0.87
CA CYS A 284 3.84 13.98 -0.43
C CYS A 284 5.26 14.52 -0.20
N LEU A 285 6.12 13.72 0.45
CA LEU A 285 7.52 14.07 0.72
C LEU A 285 8.42 14.00 -0.53
N GLY A 286 7.94 13.41 -1.63
CA GLY A 286 8.64 13.32 -2.92
C GLY A 286 9.39 12.00 -3.16
N ILE A 287 9.09 10.95 -2.39
CA ILE A 287 9.66 9.60 -2.59
C ILE A 287 8.70 8.79 -3.47
N PRO A 288 9.11 8.33 -4.67
CA PRO A 288 8.21 7.58 -5.55
C PRO A 288 7.79 6.28 -4.88
N THR A 289 6.48 6.10 -4.70
CA THR A 289 5.94 4.99 -3.90
C THR A 289 4.71 4.39 -4.57
N ARG A 290 4.59 3.06 -4.53
CA ARG A 290 3.40 2.32 -4.97
C ARG A 290 2.92 1.34 -3.92
N VAL A 291 1.61 1.06 -3.92
CA VAL A 291 0.99 0.04 -3.06
C VAL A 291 1.05 -1.30 -3.79
N VAL A 292 1.40 -2.36 -3.08
CA VAL A 292 1.56 -3.71 -3.60
C VAL A 292 0.71 -4.67 -2.77
N THR A 293 0.00 -5.57 -3.45
CA THR A 293 -0.77 -6.65 -2.83
C THR A 293 -0.12 -7.98 -3.18
N GLY A 294 0.11 -8.86 -2.21
CA GLY A 294 0.43 -10.27 -2.44
C GLY A 294 -0.73 -11.16 -1.99
N PHE A 295 -1.02 -12.21 -2.75
CA PHE A 295 -2.06 -13.19 -2.39
C PHE A 295 -1.42 -14.44 -1.78
N THR A 296 -2.17 -15.09 -0.89
CA THR A 296 -1.69 -16.23 -0.09
C THR A 296 -0.39 -15.88 0.62
N TRP A 297 -0.47 -14.97 1.58
CA TRP A 297 0.67 -14.41 2.29
C TRP A 297 0.91 -15.15 3.61
N ALA A 298 2.12 -15.66 3.82
CA ALA A 298 2.49 -16.25 5.09
C ALA A 298 2.87 -15.17 6.11
N HIS A 299 1.98 -14.95 7.08
CA HIS A 299 2.13 -13.94 8.11
C HIS A 299 2.67 -14.54 9.41
N ASN A 300 3.42 -13.76 10.19
CA ASN A 300 4.00 -14.17 11.49
C ASN A 300 4.80 -15.49 11.45
N THR A 301 5.48 -15.81 10.34
CA THR A 301 6.31 -17.03 10.22
C THR A 301 7.57 -17.03 11.08
N LYS A 302 7.91 -15.90 11.72
CA LYS A 302 9.18 -15.71 12.45
C LYS A 302 10.40 -16.04 11.57
N SER A 303 10.30 -15.73 10.26
CA SER A 303 11.28 -16.03 9.21
C SER A 303 11.43 -17.51 8.85
N SER A 304 10.47 -18.36 9.22
CA SER A 304 10.38 -19.74 8.75
C SER A 304 9.86 -19.83 7.31
N LEU A 305 10.40 -20.77 6.53
CA LEU A 305 9.93 -21.14 5.19
C LEU A 305 8.85 -22.23 5.22
N SER A 306 8.21 -22.45 6.36
CA SER A 306 7.08 -23.36 6.53
C SER A 306 5.99 -22.72 7.37
N VAL A 307 4.74 -23.00 7.01
CA VAL A 307 3.53 -22.66 7.78
C VAL A 307 2.67 -23.92 7.88
N ASP A 308 2.04 -24.10 9.02
CA ASP A 308 1.16 -25.24 9.28
C ASP A 308 -0.30 -24.75 9.38
N GLU A 309 -1.21 -25.36 8.62
CA GLU A 309 -2.65 -25.19 8.80
C GLU A 309 -3.24 -26.47 9.40
N TYR A 310 -4.14 -26.31 10.37
CA TYR A 310 -4.77 -27.42 11.07
C TYR A 310 -6.25 -27.46 10.73
N TYR A 311 -6.76 -28.63 10.35
CA TYR A 311 -8.17 -28.86 10.05
C TYR A 311 -8.70 -29.99 10.90
N ASP A 312 -9.99 -30.02 11.17
CA ASP A 312 -10.65 -31.23 11.67
C ASP A 312 -11.02 -32.21 10.54
N GLU A 313 -11.59 -33.36 10.91
CA GLU A 313 -12.06 -34.37 9.95
C GLU A 313 -13.24 -33.90 9.08
N ASP A 314 -13.88 -32.78 9.44
CA ASP A 314 -14.97 -32.16 8.69
C ASP A 314 -14.47 -31.13 7.66
N GLY A 315 -13.15 -30.91 7.60
CA GLY A 315 -12.53 -29.92 6.71
C GLY A 315 -12.70 -28.48 7.21
N THR A 316 -12.98 -28.30 8.50
CA THR A 316 -13.05 -27.00 9.16
C THR A 316 -11.65 -26.60 9.64
N LEU A 317 -11.19 -25.41 9.21
CA LEU A 317 -9.94 -24.83 9.68
C LEU A 317 -10.04 -24.53 11.19
N LEU A 318 -9.07 -25.02 11.94
CA LEU A 318 -8.94 -24.82 13.38
C LEU A 318 -7.99 -23.64 13.63
N THR A 319 -8.48 -22.61 14.33
CA THR A 319 -7.66 -21.47 14.73
C THR A 319 -6.75 -21.86 15.90
N GLN A 320 -5.45 -21.60 15.77
CA GLN A 320 -4.51 -21.62 16.90
C GLN A 320 -4.13 -20.17 17.23
N ASP A 321 -4.23 -19.79 18.50
CA ASP A 321 -4.21 -18.38 18.92
C ASP A 321 -2.85 -17.67 18.79
N ASP A 322 -1.75 -18.34 18.41
CA ASP A 322 -0.40 -17.73 18.36
C ASP A 322 0.52 -18.28 17.24
N SER A 323 -0.02 -18.95 16.21
CA SER A 323 0.78 -19.57 15.14
C SER A 323 0.83 -18.73 13.86
N ALA A 324 1.91 -18.89 13.07
CA ALA A 324 1.97 -18.38 11.71
C ALA A 324 0.72 -18.80 10.92
N CYS A 325 0.16 -17.88 10.14
CA CYS A 325 -1.08 -18.13 9.41
C CYS A 325 -0.99 -17.63 7.98
N LEU A 326 -1.81 -18.21 7.11
CA LEU A 326 -1.95 -17.76 5.73
C LEU A 326 -3.06 -16.73 5.63
N TRP A 327 -2.68 -15.51 5.26
CA TRP A 327 -3.63 -14.48 4.90
C TRP A 327 -4.03 -14.66 3.44
N THR A 328 -5.30 -14.47 3.12
CA THR A 328 -5.79 -14.50 1.73
C THR A 328 -5.05 -13.46 0.89
N PHE A 329 -4.85 -12.26 1.44
CA PHE A 329 -3.98 -11.25 0.85
C PHE A 329 -3.32 -10.38 1.92
N HIS A 330 -2.20 -9.78 1.56
CA HIS A 330 -1.50 -8.78 2.36
C HIS A 330 -1.07 -7.60 1.49
N VAL A 331 -1.03 -6.41 2.07
CA VAL A 331 -0.74 -5.17 1.33
C VAL A 331 0.39 -4.40 2.01
N TRP A 332 1.39 -4.03 1.22
CA TRP A 332 2.56 -3.24 1.64
C TRP A 332 2.92 -2.19 0.59
N ASN A 333 4.08 -1.52 0.74
CA ASN A 333 4.56 -0.51 -0.19
C ASN A 333 5.89 -0.89 -0.84
N GLU A 334 6.09 -0.46 -2.08
CA GLU A 334 7.42 -0.35 -2.67
C GLU A 334 7.80 1.12 -2.81
N CYS A 335 9.00 1.47 -2.35
CA CYS A 335 9.56 2.82 -2.38
C CYS A 335 10.81 2.84 -3.27
N TRP A 336 10.90 3.75 -4.23
CA TRP A 336 12.04 3.84 -5.15
C TRP A 336 13.16 4.70 -4.57
N MET A 337 14.34 4.10 -4.38
CA MET A 337 15.55 4.82 -3.97
C MET A 337 16.83 4.06 -4.28
N ALA A 338 17.93 4.78 -4.41
CA ALA A 338 19.28 4.22 -4.35
C ALA A 338 19.65 3.86 -2.91
N ARG A 339 20.32 2.72 -2.72
CA ARG A 339 20.79 2.24 -1.42
C ARG A 339 22.26 2.54 -1.25
N THR A 340 22.60 3.76 -0.84
CA THR A 340 24.01 4.18 -0.63
C THR A 340 24.69 3.47 0.54
N ASP A 341 23.89 2.83 1.40
CA ASP A 341 24.28 1.98 2.51
C ASP A 341 24.57 0.53 2.10
N LEU A 342 24.19 0.12 0.88
CA LEU A 342 24.36 -1.23 0.35
C LEU A 342 25.12 -1.24 -0.99
N PRO A 343 25.52 -2.41 -1.51
CA PRO A 343 26.00 -2.55 -2.88
C PRO A 343 25.02 -1.99 -3.92
N PRO A 344 25.50 -1.36 -5.02
CA PRO A 344 24.66 -0.66 -5.98
C PRO A 344 23.52 -1.49 -6.60
N GLN A 345 23.68 -2.81 -6.72
CA GLN A 345 22.64 -3.70 -7.28
C GLN A 345 21.34 -3.72 -6.47
N TYR A 346 21.37 -3.31 -5.20
CA TYR A 346 20.19 -3.25 -4.33
C TYR A 346 19.42 -1.93 -4.41
N SER A 347 19.84 -1.02 -5.29
CA SER A 347 19.09 0.19 -5.62
C SER A 347 17.83 -0.13 -6.44
N GLY A 348 16.83 0.74 -6.36
CA GLY A 348 15.55 0.58 -7.05
C GLY A 348 14.40 0.43 -6.06
N TRP A 349 13.45 -0.48 -6.34
CA TRP A 349 12.31 -0.72 -5.48
C TRP A 349 12.70 -1.40 -4.16
N GLN A 350 12.23 -0.82 -3.06
CA GLN A 350 12.41 -1.32 -1.70
C GLN A 350 11.04 -1.63 -1.08
N ALA A 351 10.81 -2.86 -0.66
CA ALA A 351 9.60 -3.28 0.04
C ALA A 351 9.60 -2.73 1.48
N LEU A 352 8.49 -2.10 1.88
CA LEU A 352 8.27 -1.48 3.18
C LEU A 352 6.85 -1.83 3.63
N ASP A 353 6.73 -2.50 4.78
CA ASP A 353 5.46 -2.89 5.37
C ASP A 353 5.31 -2.26 6.74
N ALA A 354 4.31 -1.38 6.88
CA ALA A 354 4.01 -0.67 8.12
C ALA A 354 2.99 -1.39 9.01
N THR A 355 2.46 -2.54 8.57
CA THR A 355 1.60 -3.41 9.38
C THR A 355 2.43 -3.99 10.52
N CYS A 356 1.87 -4.03 11.73
CA CYS A 356 2.60 -4.53 12.89
C CYS A 356 2.82 -6.04 12.73
N GLN A 357 4.05 -6.49 12.89
CA GLN A 357 4.45 -7.90 12.81
C GLN A 357 5.05 -8.32 14.15
N GLU A 358 4.85 -9.58 14.53
CA GLU A 358 5.60 -10.16 15.63
C GLU A 358 7.06 -10.38 15.21
N LYS A 359 7.98 -9.63 15.81
CA LYS A 359 9.42 -9.82 15.65
C LYS A 359 10.06 -10.25 16.96
N SER A 360 11.10 -11.08 16.87
CA SER A 360 11.92 -11.47 18.02
C SER A 360 12.65 -10.26 18.62
N GLU A 361 13.15 -9.35 17.78
CA GLU A 361 13.81 -8.10 18.16
C GLU A 361 13.54 -6.99 17.13
N GLY A 362 13.56 -5.72 17.56
CA GLY A 362 13.47 -4.54 16.68
C GLY A 362 12.09 -3.88 16.58
N LEU A 363 11.96 -2.92 15.67
CA LEU A 363 10.70 -2.22 15.40
C LEU A 363 9.73 -3.16 14.69
N SER A 364 8.44 -3.09 15.02
CA SER A 364 7.42 -4.05 14.54
C SER A 364 6.99 -3.89 13.08
N PHE A 365 7.52 -2.92 12.33
CA PHE A 365 7.34 -2.79 10.87
C PHE A 365 8.54 -3.39 10.11
N CYS A 366 8.38 -3.77 8.84
CA CYS A 366 9.45 -4.37 8.03
C CYS A 366 9.96 -3.45 6.92
N GLY A 367 11.28 -3.40 6.72
CA GLY A 367 11.94 -2.74 5.59
C GLY A 367 12.59 -1.38 5.93
N PRO A 368 13.09 -0.65 4.91
CA PRO A 368 12.98 -0.94 3.47
C PRO A 368 13.93 -2.07 3.01
N ALA A 369 13.35 -3.15 2.49
CA ALA A 369 14.03 -4.34 1.99
C ALA A 369 14.23 -4.26 0.46
N PRO A 370 15.44 -4.40 -0.10
CA PRO A 370 15.60 -4.38 -1.55
C PRO A 370 14.83 -5.53 -2.21
N VAL A 371 13.94 -5.22 -3.15
CA VAL A 371 13.15 -6.24 -3.88
C VAL A 371 14.09 -7.21 -4.62
N HIS A 372 15.20 -6.70 -5.14
CA HIS A 372 16.25 -7.52 -5.74
C HIS A 372 16.89 -8.50 -4.73
N ALA A 373 17.14 -8.09 -3.48
CA ALA A 373 17.70 -8.97 -2.46
C ALA A 373 16.72 -10.09 -2.06
N ILE A 374 15.42 -9.76 -2.00
CA ILE A 374 14.35 -10.74 -1.79
C ILE A 374 14.39 -11.77 -2.92
N LYS A 375 14.38 -11.34 -4.18
CA LYS A 375 14.45 -12.27 -5.33
C LYS A 375 15.65 -13.20 -5.34
N GLU A 376 16.82 -12.70 -4.93
CA GLU A 376 18.07 -13.47 -4.93
C GLU A 376 18.27 -14.30 -3.65
N GLY A 377 17.33 -14.27 -2.70
CA GLY A 377 17.44 -14.97 -1.41
C GLY A 377 18.63 -14.49 -0.57
N ASP A 378 18.99 -13.21 -0.68
CA ASP A 378 20.03 -12.57 0.12
C ASP A 378 19.50 -12.18 1.50
N THR A 379 19.05 -13.18 2.27
CA THR A 379 18.30 -13.00 3.53
C THR A 379 19.05 -12.25 4.64
N GLN A 380 20.37 -12.16 4.53
CA GLN A 380 21.26 -11.44 5.45
C GLN A 380 21.33 -9.93 5.19
N VAL A 381 20.75 -9.45 4.08
CA VAL A 381 20.81 -8.03 3.70
C VAL A 381 19.78 -7.22 4.50
N ASP A 382 20.23 -6.12 5.08
CA ASP A 382 19.34 -5.18 5.76
C ASP A 382 18.50 -4.36 4.76
N TYR A 383 17.24 -4.04 5.06
CA TYR A 383 16.50 -4.36 6.30
C TYR A 383 15.44 -5.43 6.02
N ASP A 384 15.28 -6.38 6.93
CA ASP A 384 14.16 -7.34 6.94
C ASP A 384 13.94 -8.16 5.64
N VAL A 385 14.97 -8.36 4.82
CA VAL A 385 14.86 -9.17 3.57
C VAL A 385 14.41 -10.59 3.89
N CYS A 386 14.91 -11.16 4.98
CA CYS A 386 14.54 -12.49 5.46
C CYS A 386 13.02 -12.63 5.67
N TYR A 387 12.37 -11.61 6.23
CA TYR A 387 10.94 -11.60 6.51
C TYR A 387 10.12 -11.68 5.20
N PHE A 388 10.37 -10.77 4.25
CA PHE A 388 9.66 -10.77 2.98
C PHE A 388 9.93 -12.06 2.19
N PHE A 389 11.18 -12.54 2.21
CA PHE A 389 11.55 -13.78 1.54
C PHE A 389 10.78 -14.98 2.10
N ALA A 390 10.74 -15.11 3.44
CA ALA A 390 10.03 -16.18 4.12
C ALA A 390 8.53 -16.14 3.83
N ALA A 391 7.91 -14.96 3.93
CA ALA A 391 6.48 -14.80 3.69
C ALA A 391 6.06 -15.18 2.24
N ILE A 392 6.91 -14.88 1.26
CA ILE A 392 6.66 -15.11 -0.17
C ILE A 392 7.02 -16.54 -0.63
N ASN A 393 7.90 -17.24 0.09
CA ASN A 393 8.40 -18.56 -0.33
C ASN A 393 8.08 -19.69 0.65
N ALA A 394 7.28 -19.41 1.69
CA ALA A 394 6.87 -20.43 2.64
C ALA A 394 6.03 -21.52 1.98
N LYS A 395 6.21 -22.77 2.45
CA LYS A 395 5.38 -23.90 2.08
C LYS A 395 4.34 -24.15 3.16
N CYS A 396 3.08 -24.28 2.75
CA CYS A 396 2.02 -24.67 3.65
C CYS A 396 1.97 -26.20 3.79
N HIS A 397 2.07 -26.69 5.03
CA HIS A 397 1.79 -28.06 5.40
C HIS A 397 0.42 -28.12 6.07
N VAL A 398 -0.37 -29.10 5.66
CA VAL A 398 -1.74 -29.28 6.16
C VAL A 398 -1.76 -30.48 7.09
N TRP A 399 -2.36 -30.29 8.26
CA TRP A 399 -2.55 -31.32 9.28
C TRP A 399 -4.03 -31.50 9.56
N ILE A 400 -4.49 -32.75 9.60
CA ILE A 400 -5.85 -33.09 10.03
C ILE A 400 -5.79 -33.61 11.46
N HIS A 401 -6.53 -32.94 12.34
CA HIS A 401 -6.78 -33.33 13.72
C HIS A 401 -7.98 -34.28 13.78
N LYS A 402 -7.72 -35.51 14.20
CA LYS A 402 -8.72 -36.56 14.32
C LYS A 402 -9.48 -36.50 15.64
N ALA A 403 -10.65 -37.13 15.68
CA ALA A 403 -11.45 -37.28 16.90
C ALA A 403 -10.76 -38.06 18.03
N ASP A 404 -9.67 -38.79 17.73
CA ASP A 404 -8.83 -39.49 18.71
C ASP A 404 -7.63 -38.65 19.20
N ASP A 405 -7.65 -37.34 18.95
CA ASP A 405 -6.59 -36.36 19.25
C ASP A 405 -5.26 -36.63 18.52
N THR A 406 -5.26 -37.43 17.45
CA THR A 406 -4.07 -37.62 16.62
C THR A 406 -4.01 -36.63 15.46
N LEU A 407 -2.80 -36.14 15.15
CA LEU A 407 -2.52 -35.31 13.98
C LEU A 407 -1.99 -36.16 12.83
N LYS A 408 -2.63 -36.08 11.66
CA LYS A 408 -2.14 -36.70 10.42
C LYS A 408 -1.85 -35.65 9.37
N GLN A 409 -0.69 -35.73 8.74
CA GLN A 409 -0.37 -34.88 7.60
C GLN A 409 -1.29 -35.23 6.42
N ALA A 410 -1.90 -34.23 5.80
CA ALA A 410 -2.70 -34.40 4.60
C ALA A 410 -1.81 -34.38 3.34
N PHE A 411 -2.11 -35.26 2.39
CA PHE A 411 -1.51 -35.24 1.05
C PHE A 411 -2.33 -34.35 0.10
N GLY A 412 -1.70 -33.81 -0.95
CA GLY A 412 -2.40 -33.11 -2.04
C GLY A 412 -2.76 -31.64 -1.81
N GLY A 413 -2.35 -31.03 -0.70
CA GLY A 413 -2.80 -29.69 -0.28
C GLY A 413 -1.73 -28.61 -0.16
N THR A 414 -0.57 -28.74 -0.82
CA THR A 414 0.51 -27.73 -0.70
C THR A 414 0.10 -26.42 -1.37
N LYS A 415 -0.23 -25.40 -0.56
CA LYS A 415 -0.31 -24.01 -1.01
C LYS A 415 1.09 -23.42 -1.10
N TYR A 416 1.37 -22.79 -2.24
CA TYR A 416 2.54 -21.94 -2.43
C TYR A 416 2.16 -20.51 -2.07
N THR A 417 3.05 -19.80 -1.40
CA THR A 417 2.79 -18.42 -0.98
C THR A 417 3.32 -17.41 -2.00
N GLY A 418 2.86 -16.17 -1.85
CA GLY A 418 3.39 -15.03 -2.61
C GLY A 418 3.10 -15.09 -4.10
N ASN A 419 1.92 -15.58 -4.48
CA ASN A 419 1.46 -15.57 -5.86
C ASN A 419 0.80 -14.24 -6.24
N ASN A 420 0.81 -13.95 -7.55
CA ASN A 420 0.10 -12.84 -8.18
C ASN A 420 0.33 -11.49 -7.47
N ILE A 421 1.59 -11.19 -7.14
CA ILE A 421 1.99 -9.95 -6.48
C ILE A 421 1.68 -8.79 -7.44
N SER A 422 0.75 -7.94 -7.03
CA SER A 422 0.02 -7.04 -7.91
C SER A 422 0.15 -5.58 -7.49
N THR A 423 0.25 -4.68 -8.48
CA THR A 423 0.20 -3.23 -8.27
C THR A 423 -0.56 -2.53 -9.40
N LYS A 424 -0.86 -1.24 -9.23
CA LYS A 424 -1.55 -0.46 -10.28
C LYS A 424 -0.58 -0.16 -11.42
N GLY A 425 -0.99 -0.47 -12.64
CA GLY A 425 -0.18 -0.20 -13.84
C GLY A 425 -0.02 1.29 -14.11
N VAL A 426 1.17 1.69 -14.54
CA VAL A 426 1.54 3.10 -14.82
C VAL A 426 0.58 3.74 -15.82
N GLY A 427 -0.09 4.84 -15.42
CA GLY A 427 -1.01 5.58 -16.29
C GLY A 427 -2.26 4.80 -16.71
N SER A 428 -2.57 3.69 -16.02
CA SER A 428 -3.74 2.85 -16.29
C SER A 428 -4.43 2.41 -15.01
N GLU A 429 -5.68 1.97 -15.14
CA GLU A 429 -6.43 1.34 -14.03
C GLU A 429 -6.27 -0.19 -14.02
N ARG A 430 -5.37 -0.74 -14.85
CA ARG A 430 -5.14 -2.19 -14.94
C ARG A 430 -4.26 -2.68 -13.80
N CYS A 431 -4.53 -3.91 -13.38
CA CYS A 431 -3.65 -4.65 -12.49
C CYS A 431 -2.38 -5.07 -13.25
N GLU A 432 -1.22 -4.78 -12.67
CA GLU A 432 0.10 -5.18 -13.16
C GLU A 432 0.68 -6.24 -12.21
N ASP A 433 0.94 -7.44 -12.75
CA ASP A 433 1.63 -8.51 -12.03
C ASP A 433 3.15 -8.25 -12.03
N ILE A 434 3.70 -8.16 -10.83
CA ILE A 434 5.10 -7.92 -10.53
C ILE A 434 5.76 -9.09 -9.77
N THR A 435 5.13 -10.27 -9.73
CA THR A 435 5.63 -11.48 -9.04
C THR A 435 7.05 -11.84 -9.45
N GLN A 436 7.37 -11.70 -10.73
CA GLN A 436 8.70 -11.93 -11.31
C GLN A 436 9.81 -11.06 -10.71
N ASN A 437 9.46 -9.96 -10.03
CA ASN A 437 10.42 -9.09 -9.35
C ASN A 437 10.79 -9.64 -7.96
N TYR A 438 9.96 -10.50 -7.38
CA TYR A 438 10.12 -11.04 -6.02
C TYR A 438 10.56 -12.50 -5.99
N LYS A 439 10.16 -13.31 -6.98
CA LYS A 439 10.55 -14.73 -7.05
C LYS A 439 10.81 -15.20 -8.48
N TYR A 440 11.56 -16.28 -8.60
CA TYR A 440 11.76 -17.00 -9.86
C TYR A 440 10.56 -17.92 -10.14
N PRO A 441 10.34 -18.32 -11.41
CA PRO A 441 9.25 -19.24 -11.73
C PRO A 441 9.37 -20.55 -10.95
N GLU A 442 8.24 -21.03 -10.45
CA GLU A 442 8.16 -22.25 -9.65
C GLU A 442 8.63 -23.47 -10.47
N GLY A 443 9.36 -24.36 -9.80
CA GLY A 443 10.00 -25.54 -10.40
C GLY A 443 11.30 -25.25 -11.16
N SER A 444 11.66 -23.98 -11.37
CA SER A 444 12.87 -23.61 -12.12
C SER A 444 14.17 -23.94 -11.39
N LEU A 445 15.28 -24.03 -12.14
CA LEU A 445 16.59 -24.28 -11.55
C LEU A 445 17.05 -23.09 -10.68
N GLN A 446 16.66 -21.87 -11.07
CA GLN A 446 16.98 -20.64 -10.36
C GLN A 446 16.29 -20.59 -9.00
N GLU A 447 14.98 -20.88 -8.96
CA GLU A 447 14.22 -20.97 -7.71
C GLU A 447 14.89 -21.96 -6.75
N LYS A 448 15.19 -23.19 -7.19
CA LYS A 448 15.86 -24.20 -6.36
C LYS A 448 17.18 -23.70 -5.79
N LYS A 449 18.03 -23.06 -6.61
CA LYS A 449 19.30 -22.50 -6.16
C LYS A 449 19.13 -21.41 -5.10
N VAL A 450 18.14 -20.53 -5.28
CA VAL A 450 17.84 -19.43 -4.36
C VAL A 450 17.30 -19.96 -3.05
N LEU A 451 16.36 -20.90 -3.08
CA LEU A 451 15.83 -21.57 -1.88
C LEU A 451 16.93 -22.31 -1.13
N ASP A 452 17.75 -23.13 -1.80
CA ASP A 452 18.85 -23.88 -1.17
C ASP A 452 19.88 -22.94 -0.53
N LYS A 453 20.12 -21.77 -1.11
CA LYS A 453 20.97 -20.73 -0.55
C LYS A 453 20.32 -20.12 0.70
N ALA A 454 19.06 -19.72 0.61
CA ALA A 454 18.32 -19.12 1.73
C ALA A 454 18.21 -20.08 2.93
N TYR A 455 17.85 -21.35 2.69
CA TYR A 455 17.78 -22.39 3.73
C TYR A 455 19.12 -22.57 4.45
N ARG A 456 20.24 -22.60 3.72
CA ARG A 456 21.58 -22.70 4.34
C ARG A 456 21.86 -21.49 5.23
N ASN A 457 21.60 -20.29 4.73
CA ASN A 457 21.84 -19.04 5.48
C ASN A 457 20.95 -18.94 6.74
N MET A 458 19.68 -19.31 6.64
CA MET A 458 18.73 -19.29 7.76
C MET A 458 19.12 -20.32 8.83
N LYS A 459 19.52 -21.52 8.41
CA LYS A 459 19.97 -22.58 9.34
C LYS A 459 21.26 -22.21 10.07
N GLU A 460 22.20 -21.54 9.39
CA GLU A 460 23.43 -21.03 10.02
C GLU A 460 23.11 -20.00 11.12
N LEU A 461 22.15 -19.10 10.88
CA LEU A 461 21.67 -18.12 11.86
C LEU A 461 21.00 -18.79 13.09
N GLU A 462 20.20 -19.83 12.87
CA GLU A 462 19.60 -20.64 13.93
C GLU A 462 20.65 -21.39 14.76
N THR A 463 21.73 -21.90 14.16
CA THR A 463 22.80 -22.57 14.95
C THR A 463 23.56 -21.65 15.91
N THR A 464 23.50 -20.33 15.72
CA THR A 464 24.04 -19.32 16.64
C THR A 464 23.07 -18.89 17.75
N SER A 465 21.80 -19.29 17.66
CA SER A 465 20.72 -18.94 18.59
C SER A 465 20.12 -20.24 19.13
N ILE A 466 20.42 -20.61 20.37
CA ILE A 466 20.06 -21.94 20.92
C ILE A 466 18.53 -22.14 20.94
N SER A 467 18.00 -22.83 19.92
CA SER A 467 16.84 -23.71 20.06
C SER A 467 16.87 -24.77 18.95
N SER A 468 17.00 -26.02 19.38
CA SER A 468 17.01 -27.19 18.52
C SER A 468 15.58 -27.67 18.25
N THR A 469 15.10 -27.50 17.03
CA THR A 469 14.01 -28.32 16.47
C THR A 469 14.51 -28.99 15.20
N GLN A 470 14.87 -30.27 15.33
CA GLN A 470 15.20 -31.13 14.21
C GLN A 470 13.95 -31.33 13.35
N PHE A 471 13.94 -30.78 12.14
CA PHE A 471 12.99 -31.18 11.11
C PHE A 471 13.25 -32.64 10.72
N ILE A 472 12.35 -33.52 11.12
CA ILE A 472 12.32 -34.91 10.66
C ILE A 472 11.84 -34.88 9.21
N PHE A 473 12.77 -34.98 8.26
CA PHE A 473 12.46 -35.47 6.93
C PHE A 473 12.20 -36.97 7.05
N THR A 474 10.93 -37.38 7.05
CA THR A 474 10.55 -38.76 6.76
C THR A 474 10.72 -38.99 5.25
N PRO A 475 11.54 -39.97 4.83
CA PRO A 475 11.60 -40.37 3.43
C PRO A 475 10.20 -40.86 3.04
N THR A 476 9.65 -40.28 1.98
CA THR A 476 8.38 -40.69 1.37
C THR A 476 8.52 -42.17 0.99
N ALA A 477 7.77 -43.04 1.68
CA ALA A 477 7.51 -44.38 1.15
C ALA A 477 6.83 -44.19 -0.21
N VAL A 478 7.40 -44.78 -1.26
CA VAL A 478 6.89 -44.72 -2.62
C VAL A 478 5.65 -45.60 -2.69
N GLU A 479 4.48 -45.03 -2.38
CA GLU A 479 3.18 -45.51 -2.82
C GLU A 479 2.49 -44.38 -3.59
N GLU A 480 1.92 -44.71 -4.75
CA GLU A 480 1.35 -43.74 -5.69
C GLU A 480 0.06 -43.11 -5.10
N PRO A 481 -0.04 -41.77 -4.98
CA PRO A 481 -1.10 -41.12 -4.21
C PRO A 481 -2.45 -41.09 -4.94
N VAL A 482 -3.54 -41.09 -4.17
CA VAL A 482 -4.86 -40.62 -4.65
C VAL A 482 -4.78 -39.10 -4.82
N ASN A 483 -5.18 -38.59 -5.99
CA ASN A 483 -5.15 -37.16 -6.27
C ASN A 483 -6.58 -36.60 -6.27
N ILE A 484 -6.75 -35.44 -5.64
CA ILE A 484 -8.03 -34.74 -5.58
C ILE A 484 -7.83 -33.37 -6.20
N PHE A 485 -8.74 -33.03 -7.11
CA PHE A 485 -8.82 -31.71 -7.71
C PHE A 485 -10.21 -31.15 -7.43
N ILE A 486 -10.25 -29.93 -6.88
CA ILE A 486 -11.47 -29.14 -6.77
C ILE A 486 -11.37 -28.08 -7.86
N GLN A 487 -12.43 -27.92 -8.63
CA GLN A 487 -12.56 -26.87 -9.62
C GLN A 487 -13.94 -26.23 -9.49
N LEU A 488 -14.01 -24.90 -9.47
CA LEU A 488 -15.29 -24.22 -9.66
C LEU A 488 -15.64 -24.06 -11.14
N GLN A 489 -16.92 -24.25 -11.45
CA GLN A 489 -17.50 -23.88 -12.73
C GLN A 489 -18.12 -22.48 -12.63
N SER A 490 -17.29 -21.45 -12.71
CA SER A 490 -17.72 -20.08 -12.99
C SER A 490 -16.73 -19.41 -13.94
N SER A 491 -17.22 -18.69 -14.93
CA SER A 491 -16.45 -18.15 -16.06
C SER A 491 -15.30 -17.19 -15.72
N SER A 492 -15.18 -16.72 -14.47
CA SER A 492 -13.99 -16.01 -13.95
C SER A 492 -14.16 -15.47 -12.52
N SER A 493 -15.38 -15.35 -11.99
CA SER A 493 -15.64 -14.92 -10.61
C SER A 493 -17.08 -15.19 -10.19
N LEU A 494 -17.32 -15.39 -8.88
CA LEU A 494 -18.66 -15.58 -8.33
C LEU A 494 -19.31 -14.22 -8.10
N GLN A 495 -20.43 -13.94 -8.77
CA GLN A 495 -21.15 -12.69 -8.51
C GLN A 495 -22.05 -12.81 -7.28
N LEU A 496 -22.17 -11.71 -6.56
CA LEU A 496 -23.09 -11.59 -5.44
C LEU A 496 -24.53 -11.99 -5.86
N GLY A 497 -25.13 -12.90 -5.09
CA GLY A 497 -26.47 -13.44 -5.37
C GLY A 497 -26.52 -14.69 -6.25
N GLN A 498 -25.36 -15.24 -6.67
CA GLN A 498 -25.27 -16.50 -7.41
C GLN A 498 -25.02 -17.70 -6.48
N ASP A 499 -25.48 -18.87 -6.92
CA ASP A 499 -25.20 -20.15 -6.28
C ASP A 499 -23.78 -20.63 -6.59
N ILE A 500 -23.17 -21.36 -5.66
CA ILE A 500 -21.83 -21.94 -5.86
C ILE A 500 -21.98 -23.32 -6.51
N THR A 501 -21.31 -23.54 -7.63
CA THR A 501 -21.23 -24.87 -8.27
C THR A 501 -19.81 -25.41 -8.18
N LEU A 502 -19.64 -26.50 -7.44
CA LEU A 502 -18.38 -27.21 -7.23
C LEU A 502 -18.30 -28.41 -8.17
N SER A 503 -17.18 -28.54 -8.88
CA SER A 503 -16.81 -29.74 -9.65
C SER A 503 -15.61 -30.37 -8.96
N ILE A 504 -15.74 -31.62 -8.51
CA ILE A 504 -14.70 -32.32 -7.77
C ILE A 504 -14.29 -33.53 -8.60
N GLU A 505 -13.02 -33.59 -8.97
CA GLU A 505 -12.42 -34.73 -9.66
C GLU A 505 -11.51 -35.48 -8.70
N VAL A 506 -11.82 -36.76 -8.46
CA VAL A 506 -10.99 -37.64 -7.63
C VAL A 506 -10.39 -38.72 -8.51
N PHE A 507 -9.07 -38.72 -8.61
CA PHE A 507 -8.30 -39.65 -9.44
C PHE A 507 -7.56 -40.68 -8.56
N ASN A 508 -7.72 -41.97 -8.87
CA ASN A 508 -6.99 -43.04 -8.19
C ASN A 508 -5.84 -43.61 -9.03
N HIS A 509 -4.60 -43.24 -8.72
CA HIS A 509 -3.38 -43.81 -9.33
C HIS A 509 -2.79 -44.98 -8.53
N SER A 510 -3.46 -45.50 -7.50
CA SER A 510 -2.86 -46.49 -6.59
C SER A 510 -2.74 -47.92 -7.15
N GLY A 511 -3.20 -48.16 -8.38
CA GLY A 511 -3.19 -49.50 -8.98
C GLY A 511 -4.19 -50.50 -8.37
N ARG A 512 -5.04 -50.06 -7.43
CA ARG A 512 -6.01 -50.88 -6.69
C ARG A 512 -7.30 -50.11 -6.46
N GLU A 513 -8.42 -50.82 -6.32
CA GLU A 513 -9.68 -50.21 -5.85
C GLU A 513 -9.51 -49.70 -4.42
N LYS A 514 -10.13 -48.56 -4.12
CA LYS A 514 -10.09 -47.88 -2.82
C LYS A 514 -11.50 -47.55 -2.33
N THR A 515 -11.79 -47.83 -1.07
CA THR A 515 -12.99 -47.31 -0.41
C THR A 515 -12.69 -45.94 0.19
N THR A 516 -13.51 -44.95 -0.17
CA THR A 516 -13.25 -43.55 0.16
C THR A 516 -14.42 -42.86 0.84
N HIS A 517 -14.10 -41.99 1.80
CA HIS A 517 -15.03 -41.05 2.44
C HIS A 517 -14.57 -39.62 2.15
N LEU A 518 -15.41 -38.87 1.43
CA LEU A 518 -15.17 -37.49 1.03
C LEU A 518 -16.07 -36.55 1.81
N VAL A 519 -15.49 -35.54 2.45
CA VAL A 519 -16.21 -34.45 3.10
C VAL A 519 -15.92 -33.16 2.37
N LEU A 520 -16.97 -32.48 1.92
CA LEU A 520 -16.90 -31.15 1.33
C LEU A 520 -17.35 -30.11 2.35
N GLY A 521 -16.63 -28.99 2.43
CA GLY A 521 -16.92 -27.89 3.35
C GLY A 521 -16.84 -26.52 2.68
N ILE A 522 -17.67 -25.59 3.17
CA ILE A 522 -17.57 -24.15 2.85
C ILE A 522 -17.50 -23.37 4.16
N GLN A 523 -16.45 -22.56 4.30
CA GLN A 523 -16.25 -21.68 5.45
C GLN A 523 -16.14 -20.22 5.00
N ALA A 524 -16.77 -19.31 5.74
CA ALA A 524 -16.50 -17.87 5.60
C ALA A 524 -15.18 -17.52 6.29
N LEU A 525 -14.39 -16.65 5.67
CA LEU A 525 -13.11 -16.19 6.20
C LEU A 525 -13.08 -14.67 6.36
N HIS A 526 -12.32 -14.22 7.35
CA HIS A 526 -11.71 -12.89 7.33
C HIS A 526 -10.54 -12.85 6.33
N TYR A 527 -10.15 -11.65 5.89
CA TYR A 527 -9.05 -11.50 4.91
C TYR A 527 -7.69 -12.02 5.41
N ASN A 528 -7.49 -12.07 6.72
CA ASN A 528 -6.31 -12.61 7.38
C ASN A 528 -6.34 -14.16 7.52
N GLY A 529 -7.30 -14.83 6.88
CA GLY A 529 -7.44 -16.29 6.89
C GLY A 529 -8.14 -16.87 8.11
N VAL A 530 -8.54 -16.04 9.09
CA VAL A 530 -9.27 -16.51 10.28
C VAL A 530 -10.70 -16.92 9.91
N PRO A 531 -11.16 -18.12 10.31
CA PRO A 531 -12.51 -18.58 10.00
C PRO A 531 -13.57 -17.83 10.81
N ILE A 532 -14.70 -17.54 10.16
CA ILE A 532 -15.87 -16.88 10.75
C ILE A 532 -16.90 -17.93 11.15
N ALA A 533 -17.34 -18.75 10.19
CA ALA A 533 -18.36 -19.77 10.38
C ALA A 533 -18.25 -20.85 9.29
N GLN A 534 -18.64 -22.08 9.64
CA GLN A 534 -18.87 -23.15 8.67
C GLN A 534 -20.29 -23.03 8.11
N LEU A 535 -20.39 -22.71 6.83
CA LEU A 535 -21.66 -22.34 6.19
C LEU A 535 -22.38 -23.55 5.60
N TRP A 536 -21.60 -24.55 5.18
CA TRP A 536 -22.13 -25.72 4.50
C TRP A 536 -21.17 -26.90 4.59
N LYS A 537 -21.74 -28.12 4.62
CA LYS A 537 -21.03 -29.40 4.65
C LYS A 537 -21.85 -30.47 3.92
N GLU A 538 -21.19 -31.33 3.16
CA GLU A 538 -21.80 -32.55 2.58
C GLU A 538 -20.78 -33.70 2.54
N GLU A 539 -21.27 -34.93 2.68
CA GLU A 539 -20.44 -36.12 2.76
C GLU A 539 -20.81 -37.15 1.70
N PHE A 540 -19.80 -37.78 1.11
CA PHE A 540 -19.94 -38.81 0.09
C PHE A 540 -19.13 -40.05 0.46
N HIS A 541 -19.71 -41.22 0.20
CA HIS A 541 -19.04 -42.50 0.35
C HIS A 541 -19.10 -43.24 -0.97
N PHE A 542 -17.94 -43.59 -1.54
CA PHE A 542 -17.87 -44.31 -2.80
C PHE A 542 -16.59 -45.14 -2.93
N ASN A 543 -16.66 -46.17 -3.76
CA ASN A 543 -15.50 -46.96 -4.15
C ASN A 543 -14.92 -46.41 -5.45
N LEU A 544 -13.61 -46.19 -5.46
CA LEU A 544 -12.88 -45.62 -6.60
C LEU A 544 -12.01 -46.72 -7.22
N GLN A 545 -12.34 -47.12 -8.46
CA GLN A 545 -11.60 -48.16 -9.17
C GLN A 545 -10.17 -47.72 -9.50
N SER A 546 -9.27 -48.68 -9.72
CA SER A 546 -7.90 -48.39 -10.17
C SER A 546 -7.91 -47.59 -11.47
N ASP A 547 -7.05 -46.57 -11.54
CA ASP A 547 -6.83 -45.72 -12.73
C ASP A 547 -8.12 -45.10 -13.28
N SER A 548 -9.08 -44.84 -12.39
CA SER A 548 -10.36 -44.22 -12.71
C SER A 548 -10.49 -42.82 -12.10
N VAL A 549 -11.32 -42.00 -12.76
CA VAL A 549 -11.71 -40.67 -12.28
C VAL A 549 -13.16 -40.72 -11.85
N ASN A 550 -13.45 -40.20 -10.67
CA ASN A 550 -14.82 -39.93 -10.25
C ASN A 550 -15.06 -38.42 -10.24
N ASN A 551 -16.12 -37.97 -10.92
CA ASN A 551 -16.48 -36.57 -11.04
C ASN A 551 -17.79 -36.32 -10.28
N LEU A 552 -17.72 -35.48 -9.24
CA LEU A 552 -18.87 -35.07 -8.45
C LEU A 552 -19.20 -33.62 -8.76
N GLN A 553 -20.49 -33.30 -8.84
CA GLN A 553 -20.95 -31.93 -9.01
C GLN A 553 -21.96 -31.60 -7.92
N VAL A 554 -21.70 -30.51 -7.19
CA VAL A 554 -22.53 -30.05 -6.08
C VAL A 554 -22.89 -28.58 -6.28
N SER A 555 -24.13 -28.21 -5.95
CA SER A 555 -24.62 -26.84 -6.04
C SER A 555 -25.09 -26.36 -4.67
N VAL A 556 -24.50 -25.28 -4.16
CA VAL A 556 -24.84 -24.66 -2.88
C VAL A 556 -25.60 -23.35 -3.11
N PRO A 557 -26.88 -23.24 -2.71
CA PRO A 557 -27.66 -22.04 -2.96
C PRO A 557 -27.16 -20.82 -2.19
N TYR A 558 -27.24 -19.62 -2.79
CA TYR A 558 -26.79 -18.36 -2.20
C TYR A 558 -27.39 -18.08 -0.80
N THR A 559 -28.63 -18.47 -0.61
CA THR A 559 -29.38 -18.26 0.65
C THR A 559 -28.77 -18.98 1.85
N TRP A 560 -27.94 -20.00 1.64
CA TRP A 560 -27.31 -20.78 2.71
C TRP A 560 -26.12 -20.06 3.32
N PHE A 561 -25.34 -19.31 2.52
CA PHE A 561 -24.10 -18.69 3.00
C PHE A 561 -24.19 -17.17 3.18
N VAL A 562 -25.19 -16.49 2.59
CA VAL A 562 -25.26 -15.01 2.59
C VAL A 562 -25.22 -14.35 3.97
N ARG A 563 -25.82 -14.98 4.98
CA ARG A 563 -26.01 -14.36 6.31
C ARG A 563 -24.71 -14.20 7.10
N GLU A 564 -23.70 -15.01 6.79
CA GLU A 564 -22.47 -15.12 7.58
C GLU A 564 -21.20 -14.95 6.71
N LEU A 565 -21.32 -14.36 5.52
CA LEU A 565 -20.21 -14.08 4.58
C LEU A 565 -19.10 -13.17 5.15
N GLY A 566 -19.37 -12.45 6.24
CA GLY A 566 -18.47 -11.41 6.77
C GLY A 566 -18.36 -10.19 5.86
N GLU A 567 -17.50 -9.24 6.21
CA GLU A 567 -17.35 -7.96 5.49
C GLU A 567 -16.59 -8.08 4.16
N TYR A 568 -15.76 -9.12 4.00
CA TYR A 568 -14.84 -9.27 2.87
C TYR A 568 -15.33 -10.24 1.80
N HIS A 569 -16.49 -10.89 2.04
CA HIS A 569 -17.10 -11.88 1.16
C HIS A 569 -16.10 -12.93 0.63
N LEU A 570 -15.26 -13.43 1.54
CA LEU A 570 -14.26 -14.46 1.27
C LEU A 570 -14.76 -15.80 1.78
N LEU A 571 -14.65 -16.82 0.93
CA LEU A 571 -15.00 -18.19 1.27
C LEU A 571 -13.81 -19.10 1.02
N ARG A 572 -13.65 -20.09 1.88
CA ARG A 572 -12.74 -21.23 1.68
C ARG A 572 -13.57 -22.47 1.45
N LEU A 573 -13.22 -23.16 0.38
CA LEU A 573 -13.80 -24.42 -0.04
C LEU A 573 -12.80 -25.52 0.30
N THR A 574 -13.25 -26.59 0.95
CA THR A 574 -12.40 -27.71 1.33
C THR A 574 -12.99 -29.02 0.85
N ALA A 575 -12.12 -29.94 0.44
CA ALA A 575 -12.46 -31.34 0.23
C ALA A 575 -11.45 -32.20 0.99
N VAL A 576 -11.90 -32.87 2.03
CA VAL A 576 -11.13 -33.85 2.80
C VAL A 576 -11.52 -35.24 2.33
N LEU A 577 -10.57 -36.03 1.83
CA LEU A 577 -10.80 -37.43 1.49
C LEU A 577 -10.03 -38.33 2.45
N ARG A 578 -10.71 -39.34 2.97
CA ARG A 578 -10.14 -40.44 3.73
C ARG A 578 -10.13 -41.68 2.86
N ASP A 579 -8.95 -42.30 2.75
CA ASP A 579 -8.81 -43.68 2.28
C ASP A 579 -9.06 -44.60 3.48
N GLU A 580 -10.17 -45.32 3.45
CA GLU A 580 -10.57 -46.21 4.55
C GLU A 580 -9.63 -47.42 4.70
N ASP A 581 -8.97 -47.83 3.61
CA ASP A 581 -8.10 -49.01 3.61
C ASP A 581 -6.73 -48.71 4.25
N SER A 582 -6.20 -47.50 4.03
CA SER A 582 -4.87 -47.09 4.51
C SER A 582 -4.89 -46.08 5.67
N SER A 583 -6.06 -45.50 5.95
CA SER A 583 -6.23 -44.37 6.87
C SER A 583 -5.42 -43.11 6.50
N TYR A 584 -4.97 -43.00 5.24
CA TYR A 584 -4.39 -41.76 4.71
C TYR A 584 -5.47 -40.70 4.49
N MET A 585 -5.07 -39.44 4.63
CA MET A 585 -5.96 -38.29 4.46
C MET A 585 -5.38 -37.37 3.39
N TYR A 586 -6.27 -36.84 2.58
CA TYR A 586 -5.95 -35.94 1.49
C TYR A 586 -6.81 -34.68 1.65
N LEU A 587 -6.24 -33.50 1.37
CA LEU A 587 -6.98 -32.25 1.39
C LEU A 587 -6.71 -31.50 0.08
N ALA A 588 -7.79 -31.06 -0.57
CA ALA A 588 -7.75 -29.98 -1.53
C ALA A 588 -8.50 -28.76 -0.96
N GLN A 589 -8.03 -27.57 -1.27
CA GLN A 589 -8.67 -26.32 -0.85
C GLN A 589 -8.56 -25.22 -1.90
N GLU A 590 -9.58 -24.39 -1.98
CA GLU A 590 -9.63 -23.21 -2.85
C GLU A 590 -10.25 -22.02 -2.10
N GLU A 591 -9.71 -20.82 -2.31
CA GLU A 591 -10.30 -19.58 -1.79
C GLU A 591 -11.01 -18.85 -2.92
N ILE A 592 -12.20 -18.31 -2.62
CA ILE A 592 -12.97 -17.52 -3.56
C ILE A 592 -13.40 -16.22 -2.92
N SER A 593 -13.45 -15.17 -3.74
CA SER A 593 -14.04 -13.89 -3.37
C SER A 593 -15.31 -13.66 -4.17
N ILE A 594 -16.37 -13.23 -3.49
CA ILE A 594 -17.61 -12.84 -4.16
C ILE A 594 -17.44 -11.42 -4.68
N CYS A 595 -17.53 -11.27 -6.00
CA CYS A 595 -17.55 -9.96 -6.62
C CYS A 595 -18.88 -9.28 -6.36
N ASP A 596 -18.82 -8.12 -5.71
CA ASP A 596 -19.98 -7.27 -5.53
C ASP A 596 -20.48 -6.66 -6.84
N CYS A 597 -21.76 -6.30 -6.87
CA CYS A 597 -22.34 -5.62 -8.02
C CYS A 597 -21.83 -4.17 -8.10
N PRO A 598 -21.12 -3.78 -9.16
CA PRO A 598 -20.58 -2.43 -9.27
C PRO A 598 -21.68 -1.42 -9.56
N LEU A 599 -21.57 -0.22 -8.96
CA LEU A 599 -22.29 0.95 -9.42
C LEU A 599 -21.74 1.33 -10.81
N THR A 600 -22.64 1.51 -11.78
CA THR A 600 -22.24 2.00 -13.10
C THR A 600 -22.24 3.52 -13.09
N ILE A 601 -21.08 4.14 -13.35
CA ILE A 601 -20.92 5.59 -13.40
C ILE A 601 -20.73 6.01 -14.86
N GLU A 602 -21.59 6.91 -15.32
CA GLU A 602 -21.58 7.46 -16.67
C GLU A 602 -21.43 8.96 -16.64
N PHE A 603 -20.62 9.46 -17.57
CA PHE A 603 -20.36 10.87 -17.78
C PHE A 603 -20.82 11.29 -19.17
N PRO A 604 -21.12 12.58 -19.38
CA PRO A 604 -21.35 13.10 -20.72
C PRO A 604 -20.04 13.10 -21.51
N GLU A 605 -20.12 12.86 -22.81
CA GLU A 605 -18.95 12.73 -23.70
C GLU A 605 -18.04 13.96 -23.66
N ASN A 606 -18.63 15.16 -23.57
CA ASN A 606 -17.91 16.42 -23.54
C ASN A 606 -18.17 17.14 -22.22
N THR A 607 -17.15 17.16 -21.36
CA THR A 607 -17.18 17.90 -20.09
C THR A 607 -16.04 18.92 -20.08
N VAL A 608 -16.38 20.20 -19.88
CA VAL A 608 -15.43 21.32 -19.92
C VAL A 608 -15.29 21.94 -18.53
N GLN A 609 -14.07 22.36 -18.19
CA GLN A 609 -13.74 23.04 -16.95
C GLN A 609 -14.66 24.27 -16.75
N TYR A 610 -15.12 24.47 -15.51
CA TYR A 610 -16.03 25.55 -15.09
C TYR A 610 -17.44 25.53 -15.72
N GLN A 611 -17.79 24.53 -16.53
CA GLN A 611 -19.13 24.36 -17.08
C GLN A 611 -19.92 23.30 -16.29
N PRO A 612 -21.17 23.58 -15.87
CA PRO A 612 -22.01 22.56 -15.25
C PRO A 612 -22.27 21.36 -16.17
N SER A 613 -22.24 20.16 -15.62
CA SER A 613 -22.48 18.89 -16.32
C SER A 613 -23.21 17.90 -15.41
N THR A 614 -23.88 16.91 -16.00
CA THR A 614 -24.67 15.92 -15.25
C THR A 614 -24.04 14.55 -15.42
N ALA A 615 -23.72 13.88 -14.31
CA ALA A 615 -23.30 12.48 -14.28
C ALA A 615 -24.45 11.60 -13.80
N ARG A 616 -24.43 10.34 -14.26
CA ARG A 616 -25.43 9.33 -13.91
C ARG A 616 -24.77 8.17 -13.18
N ILE A 617 -25.38 7.72 -12.09
CA ILE A 617 -24.98 6.54 -11.34
C ILE A 617 -26.15 5.56 -11.32
N SER A 618 -25.94 4.35 -11.83
CA SER A 618 -26.95 3.30 -11.87
C SER A 618 -26.59 2.17 -10.90
N LEU A 619 -27.54 1.81 -10.03
CA LEU A 619 -27.49 0.71 -9.09
C LEU A 619 -28.44 -0.39 -9.54
N GLN A 620 -27.90 -1.53 -9.96
CA GLN A 620 -28.68 -2.74 -10.19
C GLN A 620 -28.68 -3.58 -8.91
N ASN A 621 -29.85 -3.95 -8.40
CA ASN A 621 -29.95 -4.85 -7.25
C ASN A 621 -29.71 -6.31 -7.70
N PRO A 622 -28.60 -6.95 -7.30
CA PRO A 622 -28.33 -8.33 -7.71
C PRO A 622 -29.10 -9.37 -6.87
N LEU A 623 -29.68 -8.97 -5.74
CA LEU A 623 -30.33 -9.87 -4.80
C LEU A 623 -31.77 -10.17 -5.18
N MET A 624 -32.30 -11.26 -4.61
CA MET A 624 -33.72 -11.63 -4.69
C MET A 624 -34.59 -10.89 -3.67
N GLU A 625 -33.98 -10.08 -2.80
CA GLU A 625 -34.62 -9.24 -1.79
C GLU A 625 -34.35 -7.75 -2.05
N PRO A 626 -35.19 -6.83 -1.54
CA PRO A 626 -34.95 -5.39 -1.71
C PRO A 626 -33.71 -4.93 -0.93
N LEU A 627 -32.95 -4.00 -1.51
CA LEU A 627 -31.90 -3.25 -0.78
C LEU A 627 -32.54 -2.10 -0.04
N GLU A 628 -32.40 -2.05 1.28
CA GLU A 628 -33.04 -1.04 2.13
C GLU A 628 -32.06 0.03 2.59
N GLN A 629 -32.57 1.26 2.73
CA GLN A 629 -31.79 2.41 3.20
C GLN A 629 -30.53 2.69 2.36
N CYS A 630 -30.65 2.55 1.04
CA CYS A 630 -29.56 2.80 0.11
C CYS A 630 -29.10 4.27 0.15
N VAL A 631 -27.82 4.46 0.43
CA VAL A 631 -27.13 5.75 0.38
C VAL A 631 -25.93 5.64 -0.55
N ILE A 632 -25.88 6.50 -1.57
CA ILE A 632 -24.71 6.66 -2.43
C ILE A 632 -23.92 7.87 -1.96
N THR A 633 -22.69 7.63 -1.55
CA THR A 633 -21.68 8.64 -1.25
C THR A 633 -20.79 8.84 -2.48
N VAL A 634 -20.57 10.08 -2.93
CA VAL A 634 -19.65 10.37 -4.03
C VAL A 634 -18.54 11.33 -3.60
N THR A 635 -17.33 11.08 -4.11
CA THR A 635 -16.14 11.92 -3.98
C THR A 635 -15.47 12.05 -5.35
N GLY A 636 -14.77 13.16 -5.60
CA GLY A 636 -14.03 13.36 -6.85
C GLY A 636 -13.32 14.70 -6.88
N GLN A 637 -12.01 14.68 -6.67
CA GLN A 637 -11.19 15.88 -6.61
C GLN A 637 -11.22 16.62 -7.96
N GLY A 638 -11.41 17.93 -7.92
CA GLY A 638 -11.56 18.74 -9.13
C GLY A 638 -12.87 18.52 -9.91
N LEU A 639 -13.74 17.60 -9.50
CA LEU A 639 -15.07 17.36 -10.09
C LEU A 639 -16.19 17.91 -9.21
N ILE A 640 -16.14 17.61 -7.91
CA ILE A 640 -17.14 18.04 -6.93
C ILE A 640 -16.48 18.65 -5.69
N HIS A 641 -17.17 19.61 -5.09
CA HIS A 641 -16.73 20.16 -3.80
C HIS A 641 -17.14 19.23 -2.67
N ARG A 642 -16.14 18.70 -1.95
CA ARG A 642 -16.29 17.77 -0.83
C ARG A 642 -17.10 16.51 -1.21
N GLN A 643 -17.30 15.65 -0.22
CA GLN A 643 -18.17 14.49 -0.34
C GLN A 643 -19.64 14.92 -0.44
N ARG A 644 -20.42 14.23 -1.29
CA ARG A 644 -21.88 14.37 -1.35
C ARG A 644 -22.55 13.04 -1.05
N ASN A 645 -23.71 13.08 -0.39
CA ASN A 645 -24.48 11.88 -0.02
C ASN A 645 -25.89 11.97 -0.61
N TYR A 646 -26.33 10.92 -1.28
CA TYR A 646 -27.64 10.81 -1.93
C TYR A 646 -28.39 9.63 -1.35
N ARG A 647 -29.60 9.87 -0.83
CA ARG A 647 -30.47 8.83 -0.27
C ARG A 647 -31.42 8.33 -1.35
N LEU A 648 -31.31 7.05 -1.70
CA LEU A 648 -32.18 6.40 -2.69
C LEU A 648 -33.37 5.66 -2.06
N GLY A 649 -33.37 5.44 -0.75
CA GLY A 649 -34.43 4.68 -0.08
C GLY A 649 -34.27 3.19 -0.34
N SER A 650 -35.35 2.51 -0.76
CA SER A 650 -35.31 1.07 -1.02
C SER A 650 -35.32 0.75 -2.52
N VAL A 651 -34.42 -0.13 -2.96
CA VAL A 651 -34.33 -0.60 -4.35
C VAL A 651 -34.86 -2.03 -4.41
N GLN A 652 -35.89 -2.26 -5.23
CA GLN A 652 -36.59 -3.56 -5.29
C GLN A 652 -35.68 -4.68 -5.84
N ALA A 653 -36.01 -5.93 -5.52
CA ALA A 653 -35.29 -7.12 -6.01
C ALA A 653 -35.14 -7.09 -7.54
N LYS A 654 -33.93 -7.36 -8.04
CA LYS A 654 -33.59 -7.39 -9.48
C LYS A 654 -33.89 -6.10 -10.27
N SER A 655 -34.27 -5.00 -9.60
CA SER A 655 -34.56 -3.71 -10.23
C SER A 655 -33.30 -2.85 -10.35
N THR A 656 -33.35 -1.84 -11.22
CA THR A 656 -32.28 -0.84 -11.36
C THR A 656 -32.80 0.52 -10.94
N GLN A 657 -32.02 1.22 -10.11
CA GLN A 657 -32.30 2.59 -9.70
C GLN A 657 -31.19 3.51 -10.24
N GLU A 658 -31.60 4.61 -10.87
CA GLU A 658 -30.67 5.63 -11.39
C GLU A 658 -30.66 6.87 -10.48
N LEU A 659 -29.49 7.49 -10.39
CA LEU A 659 -29.22 8.74 -9.71
C LEU A 659 -28.51 9.68 -10.68
N GLU A 660 -29.13 10.82 -10.97
CA GLU A 660 -28.48 11.90 -11.69
C GLU A 660 -28.05 13.00 -10.72
N PHE A 661 -26.85 13.54 -10.92
CA PHE A 661 -26.41 14.70 -10.15
C PHE A 661 -25.57 15.68 -10.98
N LEU A 662 -25.75 16.96 -10.68
CA LEU A 662 -25.02 18.06 -11.29
C LEU A 662 -23.66 18.26 -10.63
N PHE A 663 -22.61 18.42 -11.44
CA PHE A 663 -21.28 18.78 -11.00
C PHE A 663 -20.69 19.88 -11.89
N THR A 664 -19.67 20.57 -11.39
CA THR A 664 -18.95 21.61 -12.13
C THR A 664 -17.46 21.40 -11.89
N PRO A 665 -16.73 20.85 -12.87
CA PRO A 665 -15.33 20.54 -12.69
C PRO A 665 -14.51 21.82 -12.59
N THR A 666 -13.60 21.88 -11.64
CA THR A 666 -12.75 23.04 -11.38
C THR A 666 -11.34 22.88 -11.91
N ARG A 667 -10.96 21.66 -12.33
CA ARG A 667 -9.63 21.34 -12.87
C ARG A 667 -9.76 20.53 -14.16
N ALA A 668 -8.99 20.90 -15.19
CA ALA A 668 -8.87 20.15 -16.45
C ALA A 668 -8.00 18.88 -16.30
N GLY A 669 -8.02 18.01 -17.32
CA GLY A 669 -7.27 16.74 -17.36
C GLY A 669 -8.04 15.54 -16.81
N PRO A 670 -7.37 14.38 -16.65
CA PRO A 670 -8.00 13.17 -16.11
C PRO A 670 -8.42 13.40 -14.65
N ARG A 671 -9.68 13.09 -14.35
CA ARG A 671 -10.27 13.19 -13.02
C ARG A 671 -11.11 11.96 -12.74
N ARG A 672 -11.03 11.45 -11.51
CA ARG A 672 -11.81 10.29 -11.08
C ARG A 672 -12.95 10.70 -10.17
N LEU A 673 -14.12 10.11 -10.41
CA LEU A 673 -15.21 10.09 -9.45
C LEU A 673 -15.28 8.70 -8.84
N THR A 674 -15.37 8.66 -7.51
CA THR A 674 -15.58 7.45 -6.72
C THR A 674 -16.95 7.51 -6.09
N ALA A 675 -17.73 6.45 -6.26
CA ALA A 675 -19.03 6.26 -5.63
C ALA A 675 -18.96 5.07 -4.66
N ARG A 676 -19.55 5.24 -3.48
CA ARG A 676 -19.69 4.20 -2.46
C ARG A 676 -21.16 3.99 -2.14
N LEU A 677 -21.64 2.75 -2.24
CA LEU A 677 -22.97 2.36 -1.76
C LEU A 677 -22.88 1.88 -0.31
N THR A 678 -23.89 2.24 0.47
CA THR A 678 -24.15 1.62 1.77
C THR A 678 -25.65 1.37 1.88
N CYS A 679 -26.03 0.13 2.21
CA CYS A 679 -27.40 -0.25 2.56
C CYS A 679 -27.37 -1.31 3.68
N LEU A 680 -28.53 -1.80 4.11
CA LEU A 680 -28.59 -2.81 5.18
C LEU A 680 -28.03 -4.17 4.75
N GLN A 681 -28.32 -4.57 3.51
CA GLN A 681 -27.94 -5.88 2.96
C GLN A 681 -26.49 -5.89 2.43
N LEU A 682 -26.03 -4.77 1.87
CA LEU A 682 -24.72 -4.64 1.23
C LEU A 682 -23.96 -3.47 1.83
N GLN A 683 -22.75 -3.73 2.29
CA GLN A 683 -21.91 -2.70 2.87
C GLN A 683 -20.68 -2.46 2.00
N ASN A 684 -20.33 -1.18 1.89
CA ASN A 684 -19.02 -0.71 1.42
C ASN A 684 -18.66 -1.03 -0.03
N LEU A 685 -19.65 -1.17 -0.92
CA LEU A 685 -19.41 -1.33 -2.35
C LEU A 685 -18.85 -0.03 -2.93
N LYS A 686 -17.70 -0.12 -3.61
CA LYS A 686 -17.06 1.03 -4.25
C LYS A 686 -17.01 0.82 -5.75
N SER A 687 -17.22 1.90 -6.48
CA SER A 687 -17.01 1.93 -7.93
C SER A 687 -16.43 3.28 -8.29
N TYR A 688 -15.72 3.33 -9.40
CA TYR A 688 -15.06 4.54 -9.83
C TYR A 688 -15.08 4.65 -11.34
N ARG A 689 -14.98 5.89 -11.84
CA ARG A 689 -14.85 6.16 -13.26
C ARG A 689 -14.02 7.40 -13.46
N THR A 690 -13.07 7.29 -14.39
CA THR A 690 -12.22 8.41 -14.81
C THR A 690 -12.82 9.07 -16.05
N ILE A 691 -12.84 10.40 -16.04
CA ILE A 691 -13.23 11.27 -17.15
C ILE A 691 -12.08 12.23 -17.45
N ASN A 692 -11.86 12.56 -18.72
CA ASN A 692 -10.94 13.62 -19.10
C ASN A 692 -11.70 14.94 -19.27
N ILE A 693 -11.36 15.95 -18.45
CA ILE A 693 -11.99 17.27 -18.48
C ILE A 693 -11.23 18.19 -19.44
N ALA A 694 -11.93 18.76 -20.42
CA ALA A 694 -11.33 19.75 -21.32
C ALA A 694 -11.06 21.08 -20.59
N ALA A 695 -9.94 21.73 -20.89
CA ALA A 695 -9.67 23.08 -20.39
C ALA A 695 -10.67 24.09 -20.99
N ALA A 696 -11.02 25.10 -20.20
CA ALA A 696 -11.96 26.17 -20.58
C ALA A 696 -11.38 27.16 -21.60
#